data_AF-A0A4Q6V5D3-F1
#
_entry.id   AF-A0A4Q6V5D3-F1
#
_cell.length_a   1.000
_cell.length_b   1.000
_cell.length_c   1.000
_cell.angle_alpha   90.00
_cell.angle_beta   90.00
_cell.angle_gamma   90.00
#
_symmetry.space_group_name_H-M   'P 1'
#
loop_
_entity.id
_entity.type
_entity.pdbx_description
1 polymer ?
#
loop_
_entity_poly.entity_id
_entity_poly.type
_entity_poly.pdbx_seq_one_letter_code
_entity_poly.pdbx_strand_id
1 'polypeptide(L)'
;MTAAEISRIAGVTRATVSNWRRRHDDFPAPSAGTETSPLYDLSAVQTWLRGRGHTSAASPAEELRTALRLRGPGSGVAARLFPLAAAASRHTPEELADLAALPDDQLIARAAKSADELSATVPEAERVRFGPDEADAVRALLGCLREAGPQAAVDVLAERELDEEAASGVYQTPEELALLMARLLPPDSTRVLDPACGSGTLLAAAARQGARELFGQDSLPVQGRRTAVRLLLAAPEAETAIRVGDSLRDDAFPDVTVDSVLCNPPFADRDWGHDELAYDPRWAYGLPPRFESELAWVQHALAHLEPGGHAVMLLPPALAFRSSGRRVRAELIRGGALRAVVSLPARAAYPLHIGLQIWVLQRPELGGTDRTTVLFVDGESEQRDGAPGTASAASVDWRELTDRVLGQWAAFTSAPDTYADEPGVARAVPFVDLLDDVVDVTPARHVRATAADIDPTAMARRVDDLHEQLAGEVAELAASAASGGWRPAGVSARQWRTATVSDLARGGAVTVLRAATPGARGSKGSSTPALEQPVLAARDIAAGSPPSGTAADIHADAAQTVAAGDVLVRAVAGGGDAAAMTRVADDRDAGALLGQHIHLLRPDPARLDPWFLAGFLGAEDNIASASTGSTQVHVTPGRLRVPLLPVEEQRRYGEAFRRVHELRAAVRRTADLAAGTAATLTTGLTAGVLLPPDVPDGRKPTDRPDSGSA
;
A
#
# COMPACT_ATOMS: atom_id res chain seq x y z
N MET A 1 23.27 24.75 -8.15
CA MET A 1 21.89 24.38 -7.77
C MET A 1 20.90 24.60 -8.90
N THR A 2 19.99 23.67 -9.19
CA THR A 2 18.89 23.84 -10.14
C THR A 2 17.66 24.49 -9.48
N ALA A 3 16.75 25.07 -10.27
CA ALA A 3 15.48 25.60 -9.75
C ALA A 3 14.62 24.53 -9.02
N ALA A 4 14.81 23.25 -9.35
CA ALA A 4 14.19 22.11 -8.69
C ALA A 4 14.75 21.83 -7.29
N GLU A 5 16.01 22.15 -7.05
CA GLU A 5 16.64 22.02 -5.74
C GLU A 5 16.30 23.21 -4.87
N ILE A 6 16.31 24.42 -5.44
CA ILE A 6 15.86 25.64 -4.74
C ILE A 6 14.42 25.48 -4.27
N SER A 7 13.55 24.87 -5.10
CA SER A 7 12.16 24.66 -4.73
C SER A 7 12.03 23.66 -3.58
N ARG A 8 12.86 22.60 -3.57
CA ARG A 8 12.89 21.61 -2.47
C ARG A 8 13.41 22.24 -1.16
N ILE A 9 14.54 22.94 -1.21
CA ILE A 9 15.13 23.62 -0.04
C ILE A 9 14.13 24.62 0.56
N ALA A 10 13.45 25.39 -0.27
CA ALA A 10 12.50 26.39 0.21
C ALA A 10 11.11 25.82 0.52
N GLY A 11 10.86 24.52 0.32
CA GLY A 11 9.55 23.89 0.53
C GLY A 11 8.45 24.41 -0.40
N VAL A 12 8.81 24.85 -1.62
CA VAL A 12 7.90 25.44 -2.62
C VAL A 12 7.92 24.67 -3.94
N THR A 13 7.06 25.07 -4.88
CA THR A 13 7.05 24.48 -6.23
C THR A 13 8.14 25.10 -7.13
N ARG A 14 8.56 24.38 -8.18
CA ARG A 14 9.46 24.92 -9.23
C ARG A 14 8.91 26.19 -9.88
N ALA A 15 7.58 26.28 -10.01
CA ALA A 15 6.91 27.46 -10.54
C ALA A 15 7.09 28.69 -9.62
N THR A 16 7.13 28.48 -8.30
CA THR A 16 7.40 29.54 -7.32
C THR A 16 8.82 30.10 -7.49
N VAL A 17 9.82 29.24 -7.67
CA VAL A 17 11.21 29.66 -7.93
C VAL A 17 11.33 30.42 -9.26
N SER A 18 10.62 29.96 -10.29
CA SER A 18 10.52 30.68 -11.57
C SER A 18 9.86 32.06 -11.43
N ASN A 19 8.89 32.19 -10.53
CA ASN A 19 8.26 33.47 -10.20
C ASN A 19 9.21 34.40 -9.43
N TRP A 20 10.01 33.87 -8.50
CA TRP A 20 11.01 34.67 -7.78
C TRP A 20 12.05 35.27 -8.69
N ARG A 21 12.59 34.47 -9.62
CA ARG A 21 13.52 34.95 -10.67
C ARG A 21 12.99 36.13 -11.48
N ARG A 22 11.66 36.23 -11.63
CA ARG A 22 11.02 37.25 -12.46
C ARG A 22 10.58 38.48 -11.68
N ARG A 23 10.30 38.33 -10.39
CA ARG A 23 9.69 39.37 -9.54
C ARG A 23 10.66 39.97 -8.53
N HIS A 24 11.81 39.34 -8.33
CA HIS A 24 12.82 39.80 -7.40
C HIS A 24 14.12 40.02 -8.16
N ASP A 25 14.41 41.29 -8.44
CA ASP A 25 15.61 41.71 -9.16
C ASP A 25 16.91 41.40 -8.40
N ASP A 26 16.80 41.14 -7.10
CA ASP A 26 17.88 40.72 -6.23
C ASP A 26 17.98 39.19 -6.06
N PHE A 27 17.17 38.40 -6.79
CA PHE A 27 17.32 36.94 -6.83
C PHE A 27 18.69 36.58 -7.44
N PRO A 28 19.43 35.59 -6.90
CA PRO A 28 20.77 35.28 -7.37
C PRO A 28 20.83 35.03 -8.87
N ALA A 29 21.81 35.66 -9.53
CA ALA A 29 22.09 35.41 -10.93
C ALA A 29 22.59 33.96 -11.12
N PRO A 30 22.26 33.31 -12.25
CA PRO A 30 22.79 31.98 -12.55
C PRO A 30 24.31 32.03 -12.66
N SER A 31 25.00 31.12 -11.98
CA SER A 31 26.45 30.96 -12.01
C SER A 31 26.93 30.03 -13.13
N ALA A 32 26.04 29.15 -13.64
CA ALA A 32 26.29 28.24 -14.75
C ALA A 32 24.96 27.73 -15.38
N GLY A 33 25.03 26.77 -16.32
CA GLY A 33 23.86 26.11 -16.91
C GLY A 33 23.37 26.72 -18.24
N THR A 34 22.26 26.20 -18.76
CA THR A 34 21.63 26.68 -20.02
C THR A 34 20.46 27.61 -19.72
N GLU A 35 19.97 28.36 -20.71
CA GLU A 35 18.77 29.21 -20.54
C GLU A 35 17.55 28.42 -20.03
N THR A 36 17.44 27.15 -20.43
CA THR A 36 16.36 26.24 -20.03
C THR A 36 16.59 25.56 -18.68
N SER A 37 17.85 25.42 -18.24
CA SER A 37 18.23 24.82 -16.95
C SER A 37 19.39 25.59 -16.31
N PRO A 38 19.13 26.79 -15.76
CA PRO A 38 20.14 27.59 -15.09
C PRO A 38 20.56 26.97 -13.75
N LEU A 39 21.84 27.08 -13.45
CA LEU A 39 22.46 26.68 -12.20
C LEU A 39 22.82 27.92 -11.38
N TYR A 40 22.52 27.87 -10.09
CA TYR A 40 22.76 28.95 -9.13
C TYR A 40 23.79 28.56 -8.09
N ASP A 41 24.52 29.54 -7.57
CA ASP A 41 25.37 29.37 -6.41
C ASP A 41 24.55 29.06 -5.16
N LEU A 42 24.91 27.99 -4.43
CA LEU A 42 24.20 27.53 -3.24
C LEU A 42 24.21 28.60 -2.13
N SER A 43 25.38 29.18 -1.86
CA SER A 43 25.57 30.11 -0.76
C SER A 43 24.78 31.41 -0.97
N ALA A 44 24.71 31.89 -2.22
CA ALA A 44 23.93 33.06 -2.62
C ALA A 44 22.42 32.80 -2.48
N VAL A 45 21.93 31.64 -2.94
CA VAL A 45 20.51 31.27 -2.84
C VAL A 45 20.07 31.07 -1.40
N GLN A 46 20.86 30.37 -0.58
CA GLN A 46 20.53 30.19 0.84
C GLN A 46 20.52 31.52 1.61
N THR A 47 21.45 32.44 1.30
CA THR A 47 21.47 33.77 1.92
C THR A 47 20.24 34.59 1.51
N TRP A 48 19.85 34.52 0.24
CA TRP A 48 18.64 35.18 -0.28
C TRP A 48 17.35 34.63 0.35
N LEU A 49 17.24 33.31 0.50
CA LEU A 49 16.09 32.65 1.14
C LEU A 49 16.00 32.98 2.64
N ARG A 50 17.13 32.92 3.37
CA ARG A 50 17.21 33.31 4.79
C ARG A 50 16.80 34.76 5.01
N GLY A 51 17.27 35.68 4.16
CA GLY A 51 16.91 37.11 4.23
C GLY A 51 15.41 37.39 4.04
N ARG A 52 14.64 36.42 3.53
CA ARG A 52 13.20 36.54 3.26
C ARG A 52 12.33 35.64 4.13
N GLY A 53 12.87 35.11 5.22
CA GLY A 53 12.14 34.23 6.13
C GLY A 53 11.70 32.89 5.52
N HIS A 54 12.28 32.51 4.37
CA HIS A 54 12.11 31.16 3.81
C HIS A 54 13.11 30.24 4.51
N THR A 55 12.90 30.06 5.81
CA THR A 55 13.64 29.13 6.66
C THR A 55 12.80 27.88 6.85
N SER A 56 12.50 27.16 5.76
CA SER A 56 12.42 25.72 5.94
C SER A 56 13.87 25.31 6.11
N ALA A 57 14.34 25.16 7.35
CA ALA A 57 15.58 24.43 7.57
C ALA A 57 15.35 23.09 6.86
N ALA A 58 16.16 22.80 5.83
CA ALA A 58 16.07 21.50 5.20
C ALA A 58 16.26 20.47 6.33
N SER A 59 15.50 19.36 6.30
CA SER A 59 15.74 18.35 7.32
C SER A 59 17.21 17.93 7.23
N PRO A 60 17.85 17.53 8.34
CA PRO A 60 19.26 17.11 8.32
C PRO A 60 19.56 16.03 7.27
N ALA A 61 18.59 15.14 7.01
CA ALA A 61 18.65 14.17 5.92
C ALA A 61 18.61 14.82 4.52
N GLU A 62 17.76 15.83 4.29
CA GLU A 62 17.74 16.60 3.04
C GLU A 62 19.01 17.44 2.84
N GLU A 63 19.60 17.96 3.91
CA GLU A 63 20.89 18.65 3.85
C GLU A 63 22.01 17.69 3.41
N LEU A 64 22.08 16.50 4.00
CA LEU A 64 22.99 15.45 3.57
C LEU A 64 22.75 15.03 2.11
N ARG A 65 21.49 14.77 1.72
CA ARG A 65 21.13 14.48 0.32
C ARG A 65 21.61 15.58 -0.62
N THR A 66 21.46 16.84 -0.22
CA THR A 66 21.88 17.99 -1.03
C THR A 66 23.39 18.05 -1.14
N ALA A 67 24.13 17.90 -0.04
CA ALA A 67 25.59 17.91 -0.02
C ALA A 67 26.17 16.81 -0.92
N LEU A 68 25.59 15.60 -0.87
CA LEU A 68 26.01 14.47 -1.71
C LEU A 68 25.72 14.70 -3.19
N ARG A 69 24.54 15.24 -3.54
CA ARG A 69 24.18 15.53 -4.94
C ARG A 69 25.11 16.55 -5.59
N LEU A 70 25.67 17.49 -4.82
CA LEU A 70 26.57 18.52 -5.33
C LEU A 70 27.93 17.97 -5.77
N ARG A 71 28.33 16.77 -5.33
CA ARG A 71 29.59 16.13 -5.71
C ARG A 71 29.58 15.55 -7.12
N GLY A 72 28.40 15.46 -7.73
CA GLY A 72 28.22 14.82 -9.03
C GLY A 72 28.16 13.28 -8.94
N PRO A 73 27.62 12.61 -9.98
CA PRO A 73 27.56 11.15 -10.05
C PRO A 73 28.96 10.54 -10.13
N GLY A 74 29.19 9.40 -9.45
CA GLY A 74 30.45 8.66 -9.50
C GLY A 74 31.57 9.23 -8.63
N SER A 75 31.29 10.18 -7.74
CA SER A 75 32.30 10.77 -6.84
C SER A 75 32.83 9.78 -5.78
N GLY A 76 32.07 8.71 -5.50
CA GLY A 76 32.35 7.72 -4.45
C GLY A 76 32.36 8.30 -3.03
N VAL A 77 31.91 9.55 -2.84
CA VAL A 77 31.88 10.21 -1.53
C VAL A 77 30.91 9.50 -0.59
N ALA A 78 29.73 9.11 -1.08
CA ALA A 78 28.74 8.41 -0.27
C ALA A 78 29.27 7.06 0.24
N ALA A 79 29.89 6.25 -0.62
CA ALA A 79 30.60 5.02 -0.23
C ALA A 79 31.62 5.25 0.90
N ARG A 80 32.48 6.28 0.76
CA ARG A 80 33.51 6.63 1.76
C ARG A 80 32.96 7.11 3.09
N LEU A 81 31.71 7.58 3.13
CA LEU A 81 31.05 8.08 4.34
C LEU A 81 30.42 6.97 5.20
N PHE A 82 30.25 5.73 4.70
CA PHE A 82 29.71 4.63 5.51
C PHE A 82 30.56 4.29 6.76
N PRO A 83 31.89 4.08 6.66
CA PRO A 83 32.72 3.84 7.84
C PRO A 83 32.72 5.04 8.81
N LEU A 84 32.65 6.27 8.27
CA LEU A 84 32.54 7.47 9.09
C LEU A 84 31.21 7.51 9.85
N ALA A 85 30.10 7.16 9.20
CA ALA A 85 28.78 7.11 9.83
C ALA A 85 28.77 6.12 11.00
N ALA A 86 29.37 4.94 10.82
CA ALA A 86 29.52 3.94 11.88
C ALA A 86 30.38 4.47 13.05
N ALA A 87 31.52 5.11 12.77
CA ALA A 87 32.43 5.60 13.78
C ALA A 87 31.84 6.78 14.56
N ALA A 88 31.23 7.73 13.83
CA ALA A 88 30.63 8.91 14.40
C ALA A 88 29.38 8.61 15.23
N SER A 89 28.66 7.53 14.93
CA SER A 89 27.50 7.10 15.74
C SER A 89 27.84 6.69 17.17
N ARG A 90 29.13 6.53 17.51
CA ARG A 90 29.60 6.27 18.88
C ARG A 90 29.74 7.55 19.73
N HIS A 91 29.59 8.73 19.11
CA HIS A 91 29.72 10.03 19.77
C HIS A 91 28.39 10.56 20.30
N THR A 92 28.45 11.37 21.36
CA THR A 92 27.25 12.08 21.85
C THR A 92 26.84 13.19 20.87
N PRO A 93 25.58 13.67 20.93
CA PRO A 93 25.14 14.81 20.14
C PRO A 93 26.04 16.06 20.29
N GLU A 94 26.56 16.32 21.49
CA GLU A 94 27.48 17.43 21.76
C GLU A 94 28.84 17.20 21.09
N GLU A 95 29.41 16.00 21.23
CA GLU A 95 30.68 15.64 20.58
C GLU A 95 30.59 15.72 19.05
N LEU A 96 29.45 15.32 18.46
CA LEU A 96 29.19 15.49 17.03
C LEU A 96 29.12 16.97 16.62
N ALA A 97 28.54 17.83 17.47
CA ALA A 97 28.50 19.27 17.23
C ALA A 97 29.90 19.90 17.31
N ASP A 98 30.71 19.49 18.29
CA ASP A 98 32.09 19.94 18.46
C ASP A 98 32.96 19.53 17.26
N LEU A 99 32.82 18.29 16.78
CA LEU A 99 33.48 17.82 15.57
C LEU A 99 33.06 18.66 14.36
N ALA A 100 31.75 18.91 14.18
CA ALA A 100 31.23 19.71 13.08
C ALA A 100 31.70 21.18 13.13
N ALA A 101 32.06 21.71 14.30
CA ALA A 101 32.54 23.08 14.47
C ALA A 101 34.03 23.26 14.14
N LEU A 102 34.78 22.18 13.90
CA LEU A 102 36.20 22.25 13.53
C LEU A 102 36.41 22.98 12.19
N PRO A 103 37.56 23.66 12.01
CA PRO A 103 38.01 24.13 10.69
C PRO A 103 38.06 22.98 9.68
N ASP A 104 37.78 23.25 8.40
CA ASP A 104 37.58 22.21 7.39
C ASP A 104 38.78 21.25 7.23
N ASP A 105 40.01 21.75 7.30
CA ASP A 105 41.23 20.93 7.26
C ASP A 105 41.32 19.96 8.45
N GLN A 106 40.96 20.42 9.65
CA GLN A 106 40.94 19.61 10.87
C GLN A 106 39.77 18.62 10.88
N LEU A 107 38.59 19.04 10.43
CA LEU A 107 37.39 18.21 10.29
C LEU A 107 37.68 17.03 9.37
N ILE A 108 38.23 17.29 8.18
CA ILE A 108 38.58 16.26 7.20
C ILE A 108 39.63 15.30 7.74
N ALA A 109 40.70 15.80 8.37
CA ALA A 109 41.73 14.95 8.96
C ALA A 109 41.16 14.05 10.08
N ARG A 110 40.29 14.58 10.93
CA ARG A 110 39.64 13.82 12.00
C ARG A 110 38.65 12.79 11.46
N ALA A 111 37.85 13.17 10.47
CA ALA A 111 36.89 12.30 9.80
C ALA A 111 37.57 11.13 9.09
N ALA A 112 38.64 11.38 8.34
CA ALA A 112 39.43 10.34 7.69
C ALA A 112 39.99 9.35 8.73
N LYS A 113 40.56 9.87 9.82
CA LYS A 113 41.07 9.04 10.92
C LYS A 113 39.98 8.16 11.55
N SER A 114 38.80 8.72 11.85
CA SER A 114 37.68 7.97 12.43
C SER A 114 37.12 6.92 11.46
N ALA A 115 37.04 7.25 10.17
CA ALA A 115 36.58 6.31 9.14
C ALA A 115 37.54 5.14 8.98
N ASP A 116 38.85 5.39 9.00
CA ASP A 116 39.89 4.35 8.90
C ASP A 116 39.82 3.34 10.04
N GLU A 117 39.41 3.74 11.26
CA GLU A 117 39.24 2.84 12.41
C GLU A 117 38.20 1.73 12.17
N LEU A 118 37.19 1.96 11.33
CA LEU A 118 36.13 1.00 11.00
C LEU A 118 36.15 0.52 9.54
N SER A 119 37.12 0.97 8.74
CA SER A 119 37.25 0.56 7.34
C SER A 119 37.32 -0.97 7.17
N ALA A 120 38.03 -1.68 8.04
CA ALA A 120 38.14 -3.14 7.98
C ALA A 120 36.84 -3.90 8.29
N THR A 121 35.87 -3.24 8.94
CA THR A 121 34.56 -3.82 9.30
C THR A 121 33.48 -3.58 8.25
N VAL A 122 33.72 -2.67 7.30
CA VAL A 122 32.79 -2.31 6.24
C VAL A 122 33.29 -2.94 4.92
N PRO A 123 32.51 -3.82 4.27
CA PRO A 123 32.92 -4.47 3.04
C PRO A 123 33.31 -3.49 1.94
N GLU A 124 34.38 -3.81 1.21
CA GLU A 124 34.92 -2.99 0.11
C GLU A 124 35.14 -1.51 0.47
N ALA A 125 35.42 -1.21 1.75
CA ALA A 125 35.88 0.10 2.16
C ALA A 125 37.40 0.19 1.99
N GLU A 126 37.85 0.97 1.02
CA GLU A 126 39.25 1.37 0.92
C GLU A 126 39.63 2.38 2.03
N ARG A 127 40.93 2.61 2.23
CA ARG A 127 41.41 3.68 3.13
C ARG A 127 40.76 5.01 2.75
N VAL A 128 40.08 5.62 3.72
CA VAL A 128 39.21 6.74 3.45
C VAL A 128 40.03 8.03 3.45
N ARG A 129 40.12 8.65 2.28
CA ARG A 129 40.66 10.01 2.15
C ARG A 129 39.55 10.93 1.69
N PHE A 130 39.31 11.99 2.45
CA PHE A 130 38.41 13.03 2.04
C PHE A 130 39.18 14.24 1.47
N GLY A 131 38.62 14.84 0.43
CA GLY A 131 39.13 16.08 -0.16
C GLY A 131 38.79 17.30 0.70
N PRO A 132 39.55 18.41 0.59
CA PRO A 132 39.25 19.66 1.29
C PRO A 132 37.88 20.25 0.90
N ASP A 133 37.38 19.93 -0.30
CA ASP A 133 36.09 20.35 -0.81
C ASP A 133 34.92 19.47 -0.34
N GLU A 134 35.18 18.38 0.40
CA GLU A 134 34.18 17.43 0.91
C GLU A 134 33.77 17.70 2.38
N ALA A 135 34.29 18.78 2.98
CA ALA A 135 34.01 19.14 4.38
C ALA A 135 32.53 19.44 4.63
N ASP A 136 31.81 19.94 3.63
CA ASP A 136 30.37 20.17 3.66
C ASP A 136 29.58 18.85 3.77
N ALA A 137 29.96 17.82 3.02
CA ALA A 137 29.33 16.50 3.07
C ALA A 137 29.58 15.80 4.40
N VAL A 138 30.81 15.89 4.93
CA VAL A 138 31.14 15.39 6.27
C VAL A 138 30.32 16.12 7.34
N ARG A 139 30.24 17.45 7.29
CA ARG A 139 29.47 18.25 8.25
C ARG A 139 27.97 17.95 8.17
N ALA A 140 27.44 17.79 6.96
CA ALA A 140 26.05 17.40 6.75
C ALA A 140 25.77 15.98 7.28
N LEU A 141 26.71 15.04 7.16
CA LEU A 141 26.59 13.71 7.75
C LEU A 141 26.53 13.80 9.27
N LEU A 142 27.46 14.51 9.92
CA LEU A 142 27.47 14.69 11.36
C LEU A 142 26.19 15.35 11.88
N GLY A 143 25.68 16.35 11.15
CA GLY A 143 24.38 16.97 11.44
C GLY A 143 23.21 15.99 11.32
N CYS A 144 23.20 15.17 10.26
CA CYS A 144 22.19 14.14 10.06
C CYS A 144 22.21 13.09 11.17
N LEU A 145 23.40 12.59 11.55
CA LEU A 145 23.58 11.65 12.67
C LEU A 145 23.05 12.23 13.98
N ARG A 146 23.36 13.50 14.27
CA ARG A 146 22.98 14.18 15.50
C ARG A 146 21.47 14.38 15.63
N GLU A 147 20.80 14.76 14.55
CA GLU A 147 19.40 15.22 14.60
C GLU A 147 18.38 14.23 14.04
N ALA A 148 18.73 13.48 12.99
CA ALA A 148 17.85 12.48 12.36
C ALA A 148 18.20 11.04 12.77
N GLY A 149 19.39 10.82 13.32
CA GLY A 149 19.86 9.55 13.85
C GLY A 149 20.67 8.71 12.86
N PRO A 150 21.40 7.69 13.36
CA PRO A 150 22.29 6.85 12.56
C PRO A 150 21.64 6.17 11.36
N GLN A 151 20.47 5.56 11.54
CA GLN A 151 19.79 4.83 10.47
C GLN A 151 19.36 5.75 9.33
N ALA A 152 18.85 6.94 9.65
CA ALA A 152 18.46 7.93 8.63
C ALA A 152 19.66 8.39 7.80
N ALA A 153 20.82 8.61 8.43
CA ALA A 153 22.04 8.99 7.72
C ALA A 153 22.52 7.87 6.78
N VAL A 154 22.55 6.62 7.27
CA VAL A 154 22.94 5.44 6.48
C VAL A 154 22.00 5.21 5.30
N ASP A 155 20.70 5.38 5.51
CA ASP A 155 19.70 5.24 4.44
C ASP A 155 19.89 6.33 3.36
N VAL A 156 20.22 7.57 3.73
CA VAL A 156 20.55 8.63 2.77
C VAL A 156 21.82 8.31 1.96
N LEU A 157 22.86 7.75 2.58
CA LEU A 157 24.06 7.32 1.88
C LEU A 157 23.75 6.21 0.87
N ALA A 158 22.93 5.23 1.27
CA ALA A 158 22.53 4.13 0.41
C ALA A 158 21.64 4.57 -0.74
N GLU A 159 20.64 5.43 -0.48
CA GLU A 159 19.80 6.07 -1.51
C GLU A 159 20.67 6.74 -2.58
N ARG A 160 21.73 7.44 -2.16
CA ARG A 160 22.62 8.15 -3.09
C ARG A 160 23.37 7.20 -4.02
N GLU A 161 23.95 6.13 -3.49
CA GLU A 161 24.71 5.16 -4.28
C GLU A 161 23.78 4.32 -5.18
N LEU A 162 22.61 3.93 -4.69
CA LEU A 162 21.58 3.23 -5.46
C LEU A 162 20.96 4.10 -6.58
N ASP A 163 20.90 5.43 -6.41
CA ASP A 163 20.49 6.34 -7.49
C ASP A 163 21.54 6.39 -8.64
N GLU A 164 22.81 6.05 -8.35
CA GLU A 164 23.92 6.06 -9.33
C GLU A 164 24.02 4.73 -10.08
N GLU A 165 23.62 3.62 -9.46
CA GLU A 165 23.55 2.29 -10.07
C GLU A 165 22.14 2.02 -10.63
N ALA A 166 22.02 1.54 -11.88
CA ALA A 166 20.73 1.13 -12.44
C ALA A 166 20.25 -0.21 -11.85
N ALA A 167 20.07 -0.27 -10.53
CA ALA A 167 19.72 -1.48 -9.80
C ALA A 167 18.20 -1.68 -9.77
N SER A 168 17.70 -2.73 -10.43
CA SER A 168 16.31 -3.20 -10.31
C SER A 168 16.20 -4.28 -9.24
N GLY A 169 15.05 -4.40 -8.58
CA GLY A 169 14.80 -5.49 -7.62
C GLY A 169 15.32 -5.24 -6.20
N VAL A 170 15.80 -4.03 -5.92
CA VAL A 170 16.24 -3.61 -4.59
C VAL A 170 15.03 -3.16 -3.77
N TYR A 171 14.44 -4.08 -3.01
CA TYR A 171 13.29 -3.79 -2.15
C TYR A 171 13.70 -3.80 -0.69
N GLN A 172 13.38 -2.72 0.03
CA GLN A 172 13.54 -2.71 1.48
C GLN A 172 12.40 -3.49 2.14
N THR A 173 12.74 -4.51 2.91
CA THR A 173 11.78 -5.23 3.76
C THR A 173 11.33 -4.30 4.90
N PRO A 174 10.01 -4.05 5.08
CA PRO A 174 9.49 -3.30 6.21
C PRO A 174 9.90 -3.91 7.55
N GLU A 175 10.10 -3.09 8.59
CA GLU A 175 10.61 -3.57 9.88
C GLU A 175 9.64 -4.53 10.57
N GLU A 176 8.34 -4.27 10.45
CA GLU A 176 7.28 -5.11 11.01
C GLU A 176 7.26 -6.49 10.33
N LEU A 177 7.43 -6.53 9.02
CA LEU A 177 7.54 -7.78 8.27
C LEU A 177 8.82 -8.54 8.65
N ALA A 178 9.95 -7.85 8.74
CA ALA A 178 11.21 -8.46 9.12
C ALA A 178 11.15 -9.07 10.53
N LEU A 179 10.46 -8.39 11.47
CA LEU A 179 10.24 -8.90 12.81
C LEU A 179 9.30 -10.12 12.81
N LEU A 180 8.23 -10.12 12.03
CA LEU A 180 7.37 -11.30 11.85
C LEU A 180 8.16 -12.49 11.31
N MET A 181 8.96 -12.28 10.25
CA MET A 181 9.80 -13.32 9.66
C MET A 181 10.82 -13.86 10.67
N ALA A 182 11.49 -12.99 11.43
CA ALA A 182 12.43 -13.42 12.46
C ALA A 182 11.76 -14.20 13.60
N ARG A 183 10.52 -13.86 13.98
CA ARG A 183 9.75 -14.56 15.03
C ARG A 183 9.20 -15.93 14.58
N LEU A 184 9.22 -16.24 13.29
CA LEU A 184 8.88 -17.56 12.76
C LEU A 184 10.02 -18.57 12.89
N LEU A 185 11.25 -18.10 13.08
CA LEU A 185 12.40 -18.95 13.37
C LEU A 185 12.30 -19.61 14.75
N PRO A 186 13.01 -20.73 14.98
CA PRO A 186 13.18 -21.30 16.31
C PRO A 186 13.68 -20.26 17.33
N PRO A 187 13.14 -20.21 18.56
CA PRO A 187 13.54 -19.22 19.57
C PRO A 187 15.01 -19.25 19.98
N ASP A 188 15.72 -20.35 19.74
CA ASP A 188 17.12 -20.60 20.04
C ASP A 188 18.06 -20.36 18.85
N SER A 189 17.55 -19.81 17.75
CA SER A 189 18.34 -19.48 16.55
C SER A 189 19.49 -18.54 16.90
N THR A 190 20.73 -19.00 16.69
CA THR A 190 21.93 -18.29 17.13
C THR A 190 22.78 -17.82 15.97
N ARG A 191 22.90 -18.63 14.91
CA ARG A 191 23.68 -18.42 13.70
C ARG A 191 22.70 -18.21 12.56
N VAL A 192 22.60 -16.99 12.04
CA VAL A 192 21.61 -16.62 11.02
C VAL A 192 22.30 -16.10 9.77
N LEU A 193 21.94 -16.67 8.62
CA LEU A 193 22.39 -16.22 7.30
C LEU A 193 21.26 -15.48 6.57
N ASP A 194 21.61 -14.38 5.90
CA ASP A 194 20.81 -13.77 4.84
C ASP A 194 21.65 -13.69 3.55
N PRO A 195 21.42 -14.58 2.57
CA PRO A 195 22.22 -14.64 1.35
C PRO A 195 21.84 -13.56 0.33
N ALA A 196 20.87 -12.68 0.62
CA ALA A 196 20.53 -11.51 -0.18
C ALA A 196 20.19 -10.35 0.76
N CYS A 197 21.18 -9.94 1.57
CA CYS A 197 20.94 -9.21 2.80
C CYS A 197 20.38 -7.79 2.63
N GLY A 198 20.50 -7.19 1.44
CA GLY A 198 19.88 -5.93 1.08
C GLY A 198 20.17 -4.83 2.10
N SER A 199 19.12 -4.28 2.70
CA SER A 199 19.25 -3.22 3.70
C SER A 199 19.73 -3.68 5.08
N GLY A 200 19.85 -4.99 5.31
CA GLY A 200 20.21 -5.59 6.59
C GLY A 200 19.06 -5.63 7.61
N THR A 201 17.83 -5.30 7.21
CA THR A 201 16.67 -5.23 8.12
C THR A 201 16.32 -6.60 8.70
N LEU A 202 16.44 -7.68 7.92
CA LEU A 202 16.17 -9.05 8.35
C LEU A 202 17.19 -9.51 9.40
N LEU A 203 18.50 -9.36 9.13
CA LEU A 203 19.55 -9.69 10.10
C LEU A 203 19.43 -8.85 11.39
N ALA A 204 19.09 -7.57 11.28
CA ALA A 204 18.85 -6.73 12.46
C ALA A 204 17.59 -7.16 13.25
N ALA A 205 16.59 -7.75 12.59
CA ALA A 205 15.45 -8.36 13.27
C ALA A 205 15.82 -9.69 13.96
N ALA A 206 16.64 -10.53 13.31
CA ALA A 206 17.18 -11.75 13.92
C ALA A 206 18.01 -11.45 15.17
N ALA A 207 18.88 -10.44 15.12
CA ALA A 207 19.67 -10.02 16.28
C ALA A 207 18.78 -9.59 17.46
N ARG A 208 17.68 -8.88 17.18
CA ARG A 208 16.66 -8.52 18.19
C ARG A 208 15.93 -9.72 18.78
N GLN A 209 15.91 -10.86 18.08
CA GLN A 209 15.36 -12.13 18.58
C GLN A 209 16.41 -12.99 19.30
N GLY A 210 17.67 -12.54 19.40
CA GLY A 210 18.71 -13.23 20.17
C GLY A 210 19.82 -13.89 19.35
N ALA A 211 19.78 -13.78 18.01
CA ALA A 211 20.86 -14.26 17.16
C ALA A 211 22.19 -13.54 17.47
N ARG A 212 23.29 -14.29 17.51
CA ARG A 212 24.61 -13.80 17.92
C ARG A 212 25.66 -13.84 16.81
N GLU A 213 25.53 -14.74 15.85
CA GLU A 213 26.39 -14.79 14.67
C GLU A 213 25.53 -14.49 13.44
N LEU A 214 25.87 -13.43 12.71
CA LEU A 214 25.09 -12.92 11.59
C LEU A 214 25.95 -12.93 10.31
N PHE A 215 25.52 -13.71 9.33
CA PHE A 215 26.16 -13.84 8.03
C PHE A 215 25.29 -13.15 6.98
N GLY A 216 25.89 -12.34 6.13
CA GLY A 216 25.16 -11.61 5.10
C GLY A 216 25.94 -11.52 3.79
N GLN A 217 25.26 -11.71 2.67
CA GLN A 217 25.83 -11.50 1.35
C GLN A 217 24.88 -10.69 0.48
N ASP A 218 25.42 -9.77 -0.31
CA ASP A 218 24.67 -9.05 -1.33
C ASP A 218 25.54 -8.80 -2.57
N SER A 219 24.94 -8.87 -3.76
CA SER A 219 25.64 -8.59 -5.01
C SER A 219 26.03 -7.12 -5.17
N LEU A 220 25.33 -6.20 -4.49
CA LEU A 220 25.55 -4.77 -4.57
C LEU A 220 26.47 -4.31 -3.44
N PRO A 221 27.64 -3.70 -3.74
CA PRO A 221 28.55 -3.17 -2.72
C PRO A 221 27.88 -2.23 -1.71
N VAL A 222 27.00 -1.35 -2.19
CA VAL A 222 26.24 -0.41 -1.32
C VAL A 222 25.42 -1.14 -0.27
N GLN A 223 24.80 -2.28 -0.60
CA GLN A 223 23.97 -3.04 0.34
C GLN A 223 24.82 -3.79 1.36
N GLY A 224 25.97 -4.33 0.94
CA GLY A 224 26.96 -4.89 1.87
C GLY A 224 27.44 -3.85 2.89
N ARG A 225 27.78 -2.64 2.44
CA ARG A 225 28.15 -1.52 3.33
C ARG A 225 27.02 -1.10 4.26
N ARG A 226 25.81 -0.94 3.71
CA ARG A 226 24.60 -0.58 4.46
C ARG A 226 24.29 -1.59 5.55
N THR A 227 24.31 -2.88 5.22
CA THR A 227 24.06 -3.97 6.15
C THR A 227 25.11 -4.00 7.26
N ALA A 228 26.40 -3.93 6.91
CA ALA A 228 27.48 -3.91 7.89
C ALA A 228 27.33 -2.77 8.90
N VAL A 229 27.11 -1.53 8.42
CA VAL A 229 26.90 -0.38 9.31
C VAL A 229 25.62 -0.52 10.12
N ARG A 230 24.51 -0.99 9.52
CA ARG A 230 23.26 -1.21 10.26
C ARG A 230 23.44 -2.20 11.41
N LEU A 231 24.14 -3.32 11.19
CA LEU A 231 24.37 -4.32 12.23
C LEU A 231 25.33 -3.83 13.32
N LEU A 232 26.38 -3.08 12.97
CA LEU A 232 27.24 -2.43 13.97
C LEU A 232 26.46 -1.52 14.93
N LEU A 233 25.38 -0.90 14.44
CA LEU A 233 24.54 0.00 15.22
C LEU A 233 23.43 -0.74 15.99
N ALA A 234 22.77 -1.69 15.35
CA ALA A 234 21.59 -2.37 15.90
C ALA A 234 21.95 -3.59 16.75
N ALA A 235 23.14 -4.18 16.55
CA ALA A 235 23.58 -5.42 17.16
C ALA A 235 25.10 -5.37 17.46
N PRO A 236 25.58 -4.42 18.30
CA PRO A 236 27.01 -4.24 18.54
C PRO A 236 27.72 -5.43 19.21
N GLU A 237 26.96 -6.29 19.89
CA GLU A 237 27.45 -7.50 20.57
C GLU A 237 27.42 -8.75 19.67
N ALA A 238 26.83 -8.65 18.48
CA ALA A 238 26.76 -9.77 17.54
C ALA A 238 28.05 -9.85 16.70
N GLU A 239 28.52 -11.07 16.49
CA GLU A 239 29.58 -11.34 15.52
C GLU A 239 28.97 -11.24 14.11
N THR A 240 29.56 -10.42 13.25
CA THR A 240 29.01 -10.14 11.91
C THR A 240 30.04 -10.46 10.83
N ALA A 241 29.59 -11.15 9.79
CA ALA A 241 30.38 -11.43 8.60
C ALA A 241 29.56 -11.04 7.37
N ILE A 242 29.85 -9.87 6.81
CA ILE A 242 29.20 -9.37 5.60
C ILE A 242 30.16 -9.47 4.41
N ARG A 243 29.64 -9.95 3.27
CA ARG A 243 30.38 -10.16 2.02
C ARG A 243 29.61 -9.52 0.86
N VAL A 244 30.37 -9.15 -0.18
CA VAL A 244 29.82 -8.60 -1.42
C VAL A 244 30.12 -9.58 -2.54
N GLY A 245 29.11 -9.91 -3.34
CA GLY A 245 29.19 -10.89 -4.43
C GLY A 245 27.85 -11.55 -4.72
N ASP A 246 27.69 -12.15 -5.90
CA ASP A 246 26.50 -12.91 -6.29
C ASP A 246 26.46 -14.24 -5.51
N SER A 247 25.54 -14.41 -4.56
CA SER A 247 25.46 -15.61 -3.71
C SER A 247 25.13 -16.91 -4.47
N LEU A 248 24.48 -16.81 -5.63
CA LEU A 248 24.20 -17.98 -6.46
C LEU A 248 25.45 -18.38 -7.25
N ARG A 249 26.21 -17.45 -7.83
CA ARG A 249 27.39 -17.78 -8.65
C ARG A 249 28.70 -17.88 -7.88
N ASP A 250 28.85 -17.06 -6.85
CA ASP A 250 30.05 -16.89 -6.04
C ASP A 250 29.64 -16.81 -4.56
N ASP A 251 29.23 -17.97 -4.04
CA ASP A 251 28.89 -18.15 -2.64
C ASP A 251 30.11 -17.83 -1.76
N ALA A 252 30.00 -16.77 -0.95
CA ALA A 252 31.09 -16.32 -0.09
C ALA A 252 31.18 -17.14 1.23
N PHE A 253 30.25 -18.07 1.44
CA PHE A 253 30.10 -18.89 2.64
C PHE A 253 29.98 -20.39 2.34
N PRO A 254 30.77 -20.99 1.42
CA PRO A 254 30.53 -22.33 0.89
C PRO A 254 30.63 -23.46 1.94
N ASP A 255 31.42 -23.24 2.99
CA ASP A 255 31.64 -24.20 4.08
C ASP A 255 30.85 -23.84 5.36
N VAL A 256 30.05 -22.76 5.34
CA VAL A 256 29.29 -22.32 6.51
C VAL A 256 27.90 -22.95 6.47
N THR A 257 27.59 -23.69 7.53
CA THR A 257 26.22 -24.05 7.88
C THR A 257 25.71 -23.20 9.02
N VAL A 258 24.41 -22.93 9.04
CA VAL A 258 23.70 -22.11 10.04
C VAL A 258 22.45 -22.81 10.54
N ASP A 259 21.96 -22.46 11.74
CA ASP A 259 20.68 -22.98 12.22
C ASP A 259 19.48 -22.33 11.53
N SER A 260 19.64 -21.10 11.04
CA SER A 260 18.55 -20.35 10.43
C SER A 260 18.95 -19.49 9.24
N VAL A 261 18.03 -19.37 8.28
CA VAL A 261 18.14 -18.43 7.15
C VAL A 261 16.93 -17.50 7.15
N LEU A 262 17.16 -16.18 7.01
CA LEU A 262 16.12 -15.20 6.71
C LEU A 262 16.44 -14.57 5.37
N CYS A 263 15.49 -14.52 4.43
CA CYS A 263 15.80 -13.95 3.13
C CYS A 263 14.59 -13.30 2.45
N ASN A 264 14.82 -12.15 1.82
CA ASN A 264 13.94 -11.54 0.83
C ASN A 264 14.73 -11.38 -0.48
N PRO A 265 14.83 -12.45 -1.30
CA PRO A 265 15.69 -12.45 -2.47
C PRO A 265 15.14 -11.57 -3.60
N PRO A 266 15.97 -11.19 -4.60
CA PRO A 266 15.47 -10.57 -5.82
C PRO A 266 14.54 -11.53 -6.59
N PHE A 267 13.42 -11.00 -7.08
CA PHE A 267 12.41 -11.75 -7.81
C PHE A 267 12.57 -11.65 -9.33
N ALA A 268 12.16 -12.72 -10.02
CA ALA A 268 12.09 -12.82 -11.47
C ALA A 268 13.40 -12.46 -12.20
N ASP A 269 14.54 -12.73 -11.55
CA ASP A 269 15.84 -12.61 -12.19
C ASP A 269 15.94 -13.68 -13.29
N ARG A 270 16.28 -13.25 -14.51
CA ARG A 270 16.41 -14.13 -15.67
C ARG A 270 17.85 -14.54 -15.93
N ASP A 271 18.79 -13.86 -15.28
CA ASP A 271 20.22 -14.02 -15.46
C ASP A 271 20.89 -14.36 -14.12
N TRP A 272 20.30 -15.29 -13.37
CA TRP A 272 20.82 -15.77 -12.09
C TRP A 272 21.89 -16.87 -12.22
N GLY A 273 22.24 -17.28 -13.45
CA GLY A 273 23.29 -18.28 -13.71
C GLY A 273 22.79 -19.69 -14.03
N HIS A 274 21.52 -19.83 -14.47
CA HIS A 274 20.88 -21.13 -14.76
C HIS A 274 21.76 -22.12 -15.53
N ASP A 275 22.42 -21.67 -16.61
CA ASP A 275 23.21 -22.56 -17.47
C ASP A 275 24.57 -22.91 -16.85
N GLU A 276 25.18 -21.97 -16.12
CA GLU A 276 26.46 -22.14 -15.41
C GLU A 276 26.31 -23.10 -14.22
N LEU A 277 25.17 -23.01 -13.53
CA LEU A 277 24.88 -23.76 -12.31
C LEU A 277 24.12 -25.06 -12.57
N ALA A 278 23.98 -25.54 -13.81
CA ALA A 278 23.11 -26.68 -14.14
C ALA A 278 23.39 -27.99 -13.36
N TYR A 279 24.62 -28.18 -12.87
CA TYR A 279 25.05 -29.36 -12.09
C TYR A 279 25.46 -29.03 -10.65
N ASP A 280 25.05 -27.87 -10.15
CA ASP A 280 25.38 -27.42 -8.80
C ASP A 280 24.77 -28.37 -7.73
N PRO A 281 25.53 -28.78 -6.71
CA PRO A 281 25.06 -29.71 -5.68
C PRO A 281 23.91 -29.14 -4.83
N ARG A 282 23.67 -27.83 -4.82
CA ARG A 282 22.55 -27.21 -4.09
C ARG A 282 21.19 -27.64 -4.64
N TRP A 283 21.10 -28.13 -5.88
CA TRP A 283 19.83 -28.55 -6.52
C TRP A 283 19.31 -29.92 -6.07
N ALA A 284 19.29 -30.16 -4.75
CA ALA A 284 18.87 -31.43 -4.15
C ALA A 284 17.40 -31.80 -4.45
N TYR A 285 16.55 -30.81 -4.73
CA TYR A 285 15.13 -30.96 -5.04
C TYR A 285 14.84 -30.84 -6.55
N GLY A 286 15.90 -30.81 -7.36
CA GLY A 286 15.84 -30.68 -8.82
C GLY A 286 16.26 -29.31 -9.32
N LEU A 287 16.62 -29.24 -10.61
CA LEU A 287 17.10 -28.02 -11.26
C LEU A 287 16.02 -26.91 -11.22
N PRO A 288 16.30 -25.73 -10.64
CA PRO A 288 15.41 -24.58 -10.71
C PRO A 288 15.14 -24.15 -12.15
N PRO A 289 13.90 -23.81 -12.54
CA PRO A 289 13.61 -23.29 -13.86
C PRO A 289 14.27 -21.93 -14.11
N ARG A 290 14.71 -21.67 -15.35
CA ARG A 290 15.35 -20.40 -15.75
C ARG A 290 14.57 -19.13 -15.36
N PHE A 291 13.23 -19.17 -15.41
CA PHE A 291 12.37 -18.02 -15.11
C PHE A 291 11.76 -18.03 -13.71
N GLU A 292 12.29 -18.85 -12.81
CA GLU A 292 11.91 -18.95 -11.39
C GLU A 292 13.18 -18.99 -10.53
N SER A 293 13.95 -17.89 -10.54
CA SER A 293 15.17 -17.73 -9.73
C SER A 293 14.92 -17.93 -8.25
N GLU A 294 13.70 -17.68 -7.80
CA GLU A 294 13.26 -17.87 -6.41
C GLU A 294 13.42 -19.33 -5.94
N LEU A 295 13.25 -20.32 -6.83
CA LEU A 295 13.50 -21.73 -6.49
C LEU A 295 15.00 -22.04 -6.36
N ALA A 296 15.87 -21.27 -7.01
CA ALA A 296 17.31 -21.35 -6.79
C ALA A 296 17.66 -20.79 -5.40
N TRP A 297 17.09 -19.64 -5.03
CA TRP A 297 17.25 -19.06 -3.69
C TRP A 297 16.74 -19.99 -2.57
N VAL A 298 15.58 -20.63 -2.75
CA VAL A 298 15.04 -21.61 -1.78
C VAL A 298 16.01 -22.76 -1.56
N GLN A 299 16.57 -23.32 -2.63
CA GLN A 299 17.51 -24.44 -2.52
C GLN A 299 18.89 -24.02 -1.99
N HIS A 300 19.35 -22.81 -2.32
CA HIS A 300 20.56 -22.23 -1.73
C HIS A 300 20.40 -22.04 -0.22
N ALA A 301 19.28 -21.49 0.25
CA ALA A 301 18.97 -21.37 1.67
C ALA A 301 19.00 -22.75 2.36
N LEU A 302 18.30 -23.74 1.80
CA LEU A 302 18.29 -25.11 2.34
C LEU A 302 19.67 -25.78 2.39
N ALA A 303 20.57 -25.46 1.46
CA ALA A 303 21.91 -26.02 1.42
C ALA A 303 22.81 -25.53 2.58
N HIS A 304 22.63 -24.29 3.03
CA HIS A 304 23.34 -23.71 4.17
C HIS A 304 22.75 -24.06 5.53
N LEU A 305 21.54 -24.62 5.60
CA LEU A 305 20.98 -25.00 6.89
C LEU A 305 21.68 -26.23 7.45
N GLU A 306 21.90 -26.27 8.76
CA GLU A 306 22.16 -27.54 9.45
C GLU A 306 20.92 -28.45 9.35
N PRO A 307 21.06 -29.79 9.41
CA PRO A 307 19.88 -30.67 9.52
C PRO A 307 19.00 -30.20 10.68
N GLY A 308 17.71 -29.94 10.42
CA GLY A 308 16.77 -29.40 11.41
C GLY A 308 16.62 -27.89 11.39
N GLY A 309 17.58 -27.17 10.78
CA GLY A 309 17.56 -25.72 10.65
C GLY A 309 16.41 -25.22 9.78
N HIS A 310 16.01 -23.96 9.99
CA HIS A 310 14.84 -23.36 9.36
C HIS A 310 15.19 -22.19 8.45
N ALA A 311 14.55 -22.11 7.27
CA ALA A 311 14.58 -20.91 6.44
C ALA A 311 13.21 -20.25 6.40
N VAL A 312 13.16 -18.93 6.57
CA VAL A 312 11.94 -18.12 6.40
C VAL A 312 12.19 -17.13 5.27
N MET A 313 11.46 -17.31 4.18
CA MET A 313 11.70 -16.58 2.93
C MET A 313 10.46 -15.84 2.46
N LEU A 314 10.65 -14.59 2.00
CA LEU A 314 9.61 -13.81 1.35
C LEU A 314 9.64 -14.06 -0.16
N LEU A 315 8.55 -14.58 -0.73
CA LEU A 315 8.50 -15.07 -2.11
C LEU A 315 7.23 -14.59 -2.84
N PRO A 316 7.25 -14.47 -4.18
CA PRO A 316 6.08 -14.08 -4.95
C PRO A 316 5.06 -15.23 -5.06
N PRO A 317 3.74 -14.93 -5.08
CA PRO A 317 2.69 -15.95 -5.08
C PRO A 317 2.69 -16.85 -6.32
N ALA A 318 3.27 -16.38 -7.42
CA ALA A 318 3.38 -17.16 -8.66
C ALA A 318 4.16 -18.47 -8.48
N LEU A 319 5.09 -18.51 -7.53
CA LEU A 319 5.86 -19.70 -7.20
C LEU A 319 4.97 -20.86 -6.75
N ALA A 320 3.82 -20.56 -6.15
CA ALA A 320 2.93 -21.54 -5.52
C ALA A 320 2.20 -22.45 -6.52
N PHE A 321 2.00 -22.01 -7.76
CA PHE A 321 1.14 -22.73 -8.73
C PHE A 321 1.74 -22.86 -10.13
N ARG A 322 2.84 -22.15 -10.46
CA ARG A 322 3.43 -22.21 -11.81
C ARG A 322 3.88 -23.61 -12.18
N SER A 323 3.55 -24.05 -13.39
CA SER A 323 3.85 -25.40 -13.87
C SER A 323 5.34 -25.68 -14.04
N SER A 324 6.15 -24.66 -14.36
CA SER A 324 7.60 -24.78 -14.50
C SER A 324 8.29 -25.20 -13.19
N GLY A 325 7.91 -24.60 -12.07
CA GLY A 325 8.40 -24.95 -10.73
C GLY A 325 7.81 -26.24 -10.12
N ARG A 326 6.84 -26.89 -10.78
CA ARG A 326 6.08 -28.03 -10.21
C ARG A 326 6.98 -29.14 -9.70
N ARG A 327 8.03 -29.51 -10.44
CA ARG A 327 8.92 -30.60 -10.05
C ARG A 327 9.65 -30.29 -8.74
N VAL A 328 10.24 -29.10 -8.63
CA VAL A 328 10.95 -28.68 -7.42
C VAL A 328 10.00 -28.59 -6.24
N ARG A 329 8.81 -28.00 -6.41
CA ARG A 329 7.78 -27.97 -5.35
C ARG A 329 7.39 -29.37 -4.87
N ALA A 330 7.17 -30.30 -5.81
CA ALA A 330 6.82 -31.67 -5.47
C ALA A 330 7.91 -32.36 -4.64
N GLU A 331 9.18 -32.15 -4.98
CA GLU A 331 10.31 -32.69 -4.21
C GLU A 331 10.47 -32.01 -2.84
N LEU A 332 10.28 -30.68 -2.75
CA LEU A 332 10.28 -29.97 -1.46
C LEU A 332 9.20 -30.50 -0.50
N ILE A 333 8.02 -30.82 -1.04
CA ILE A 333 6.91 -31.41 -0.29
C ILE A 333 7.21 -32.87 0.10
N ARG A 334 7.63 -33.71 -0.86
CA ARG A 334 7.97 -35.13 -0.61
C ARG A 334 9.11 -35.27 0.39
N GLY A 335 10.08 -34.38 0.32
CA GLY A 335 11.21 -34.35 1.24
C GLY A 335 10.88 -33.80 2.62
N GLY A 336 9.66 -33.27 2.84
CA GLY A 336 9.27 -32.64 4.10
C GLY A 336 9.98 -31.30 4.36
N ALA A 337 10.56 -30.70 3.33
CA ALA A 337 11.33 -29.46 3.44
C ALA A 337 10.42 -28.23 3.51
N LEU A 338 9.29 -28.21 2.81
CA LEU A 338 8.28 -27.16 2.95
C LEU A 338 7.41 -27.41 4.18
N ARG A 339 7.42 -26.49 5.15
CA ARG A 339 6.71 -26.65 6.43
C ARG A 339 5.46 -25.77 6.52
N ALA A 340 5.53 -24.54 6.02
CA ALA A 340 4.37 -23.66 5.96
C ALA A 340 4.42 -22.69 4.78
N VAL A 341 3.24 -22.27 4.31
CA VAL A 341 3.05 -21.16 3.37
C VAL A 341 2.01 -20.19 3.94
N VAL A 342 2.41 -18.93 4.09
CA VAL A 342 1.57 -17.86 4.65
C VAL A 342 1.35 -16.81 3.58
N SER A 343 0.09 -16.49 3.23
CA SER A 343 -0.22 -15.34 2.37
C SER A 343 -0.10 -14.05 3.18
N LEU A 344 0.43 -12.99 2.56
CA LEU A 344 0.39 -11.65 3.14
C LEU A 344 -0.65 -10.80 2.41
N PRO A 345 -1.33 -9.88 3.10
CA PRO A 345 -2.18 -8.88 2.47
C PRO A 345 -1.41 -8.11 1.39
N ALA A 346 -2.11 -7.74 0.31
CA ALA A 346 -1.56 -6.80 -0.66
C ALA A 346 -1.04 -5.54 0.05
N ARG A 347 0.06 -4.97 -0.45
CA ARG A 347 0.75 -3.80 0.11
C ARG A 347 1.53 -4.04 1.42
N ALA A 348 1.64 -5.27 1.90
CA ALA A 348 2.49 -5.60 3.05
C ALA A 348 3.98 -5.34 2.79
N ALA A 349 4.45 -5.58 1.56
CA ALA A 349 5.81 -5.28 1.15
C ALA A 349 5.88 -4.96 -0.35
N TYR A 350 7.00 -4.38 -0.79
CA TYR A 350 7.23 -4.13 -2.21
C TYR A 350 7.51 -5.44 -2.95
N PRO A 351 6.96 -5.63 -4.17
CA PRO A 351 6.07 -4.72 -4.90
C PRO A 351 4.64 -4.65 -4.32
N LEU A 352 4.17 -3.44 -3.99
CA LEU A 352 2.93 -3.23 -3.19
C LEU A 352 1.62 -3.72 -3.82
N HIS A 353 1.62 -4.08 -5.11
CA HIS A 353 0.44 -4.59 -5.81
C HIS A 353 0.33 -6.13 -5.77
N ILE A 354 1.32 -6.80 -5.17
CA ILE A 354 1.41 -8.26 -5.08
C ILE A 354 1.23 -8.65 -3.60
N GLY A 355 0.32 -9.58 -3.32
CA GLY A 355 0.27 -10.28 -2.02
C GLY A 355 1.40 -11.29 -1.97
N LEU A 356 2.57 -10.89 -1.45
CA LEU A 356 3.71 -11.77 -1.27
C LEU A 356 3.39 -12.88 -0.26
N GLN A 357 4.20 -13.93 -0.24
CA GLN A 357 4.02 -15.07 0.63
C GLN A 357 5.27 -15.30 1.47
N ILE A 358 5.10 -15.71 2.73
CA ILE A 358 6.19 -16.24 3.54
C ILE A 358 6.19 -17.76 3.41
N TRP A 359 7.32 -18.32 2.99
CA TRP A 359 7.56 -19.76 3.02
C TRP A 359 8.44 -20.08 4.22
N VAL A 360 7.98 -20.99 5.06
CA VAL A 360 8.77 -21.58 6.15
C VAL A 360 9.24 -22.96 5.69
N LEU A 361 10.55 -23.11 5.64
CA LEU A 361 11.25 -24.29 5.15
C LEU A 361 12.10 -24.86 6.28
N GLN A 362 12.38 -26.15 6.23
CA GLN A 362 13.29 -26.82 7.15
C GLN A 362 14.17 -27.79 6.38
N ARG A 363 15.47 -27.86 6.70
CA ARG A 363 16.31 -28.94 6.17
C ARG A 363 15.96 -30.25 6.88
N PRO A 364 15.52 -31.31 6.19
CA PRO A 364 15.14 -32.56 6.84
C PRO A 364 16.31 -33.21 7.61
N GLU A 365 16.02 -33.76 8.78
CA GLU A 365 16.97 -34.52 9.59
C GLU A 365 16.88 -36.01 9.26
N LEU A 366 18.01 -36.67 9.08
CA LEU A 366 18.06 -38.10 8.80
C LEU A 366 17.66 -38.88 10.05
N GLY A 367 16.52 -39.58 10.00
CA GLY A 367 15.94 -40.26 11.16
C GLY A 367 15.11 -39.34 12.09
N GLY A 368 14.84 -38.11 11.67
CA GLY A 368 13.92 -37.21 12.35
C GLY A 368 12.44 -37.60 12.17
N THR A 369 11.54 -36.84 12.78
CA THR A 369 10.08 -37.05 12.65
C THR A 369 9.64 -36.87 11.20
N ASP A 370 8.88 -37.85 10.67
CA ASP A 370 8.26 -37.74 9.36
C ASP A 370 7.35 -36.51 9.31
N ARG A 371 7.56 -35.66 8.30
CA ARG A 371 6.75 -34.46 8.06
C ARG A 371 5.68 -34.80 7.04
N THR A 372 4.48 -35.11 7.54
CA THR A 372 3.37 -35.62 6.71
C THR A 372 2.43 -34.52 6.22
N THR A 373 2.50 -33.33 6.79
CA THR A 373 1.60 -32.19 6.51
C THR A 373 2.36 -30.88 6.28
N VAL A 374 1.73 -29.97 5.53
CA VAL A 374 2.19 -28.60 5.31
C VAL A 374 1.11 -27.64 5.83
N LEU A 375 1.51 -26.65 6.63
CA LEU A 375 0.60 -25.64 7.15
C LEU A 375 0.36 -24.54 6.11
N PHE A 376 -0.90 -24.24 5.84
CA PHE A 376 -1.31 -23.07 5.06
C PHE A 376 -1.99 -22.07 5.98
N VAL A 377 -1.62 -20.79 5.87
CA VAL A 377 -2.24 -19.70 6.63
C VAL A 377 -2.66 -18.59 5.68
N ASP A 378 -3.91 -18.17 5.76
CA ASP A 378 -4.38 -16.95 5.12
C ASP A 378 -4.13 -15.75 6.02
N GLY A 379 -3.16 -14.93 5.64
CA GLY A 379 -2.90 -13.65 6.31
C GLY A 379 -3.82 -12.53 5.81
N GLU A 380 -4.65 -12.76 4.79
CA GLU A 380 -5.71 -11.82 4.44
C GLU A 380 -6.81 -11.89 5.51
N SER A 381 -7.22 -10.75 6.04
CA SER A 381 -8.32 -10.72 7.01
C SER A 381 -9.63 -11.12 6.32
N GLU A 382 -10.47 -11.88 7.03
CA GLU A 382 -11.85 -12.07 6.59
C GLU A 382 -12.48 -10.67 6.43
N GLN A 383 -12.85 -10.33 5.20
CA GLN A 383 -13.87 -9.31 4.99
C GLN A 383 -15.13 -9.79 5.69
N ARG A 384 -15.30 -9.37 6.96
CA ARG A 384 -16.53 -9.57 7.73
C ARG A 384 -17.70 -9.28 6.82
N ASP A 385 -18.58 -10.27 6.67
CA ASP A 385 -19.88 -10.19 6.00
C ASP A 385 -20.50 -8.78 6.22
N GLY A 386 -20.40 -7.94 5.20
CA GLY A 386 -20.76 -6.52 5.30
C GLY A 386 -20.43 -5.74 4.04
N ALA A 387 -21.41 -5.67 3.13
CA ALA A 387 -21.45 -4.86 1.91
C ALA A 387 -20.38 -5.16 0.83
N PRO A 388 -20.77 -5.68 -0.35
CA PRO A 388 -19.86 -5.84 -1.46
C PRO A 388 -19.49 -4.47 -2.05
N GLY A 389 -18.24 -4.05 -1.90
CA GLY A 389 -17.75 -2.84 -2.59
C GLY A 389 -16.77 -1.95 -1.83
N THR A 390 -15.95 -2.47 -0.92
CA THR A 390 -14.85 -1.70 -0.31
C THR A 390 -13.63 -2.58 -0.07
N ALA A 391 -12.84 -2.84 -1.12
CA ALA A 391 -11.40 -3.07 -0.93
C ALA A 391 -10.79 -1.71 -0.52
N SER A 392 -11.02 -1.31 0.73
CA SER A 392 -10.37 -0.16 1.33
C SER A 392 -8.86 -0.38 1.25
N ALA A 393 -8.12 0.66 0.88
CA ALA A 393 -6.66 0.69 1.01
C ALA A 393 -6.27 0.77 2.50
N ALA A 394 -6.67 -0.22 3.29
CA ALA A 394 -6.31 -0.34 4.69
C ALA A 394 -4.79 -0.55 4.76
N SER A 395 -4.11 0.24 5.60
CA SER A 395 -2.78 -0.10 6.09
C SER A 395 -2.85 -1.47 6.74
N VAL A 396 -1.85 -2.32 6.48
CA VAL A 396 -1.77 -3.65 7.09
C VAL A 396 -1.76 -3.50 8.61
N ASP A 397 -2.71 -4.16 9.29
CA ASP A 397 -2.66 -4.30 10.75
C ASP A 397 -1.61 -5.38 11.07
N TRP A 398 -0.37 -4.93 11.24
CA TRP A 398 0.75 -5.81 11.54
C TRP A 398 0.60 -6.58 12.84
N ARG A 399 -0.14 -6.03 13.82
CA ARG A 399 -0.34 -6.69 15.10
C ARG A 399 -1.27 -7.88 14.93
N GLU A 400 -2.44 -7.66 14.32
CA GLU A 400 -3.39 -8.74 14.06
C GLU A 400 -2.75 -9.84 13.18
N LEU A 401 -2.09 -9.43 12.09
CA LEU A 401 -1.41 -10.36 11.19
C LEU A 401 -0.34 -11.18 11.93
N THR A 402 0.49 -10.52 12.74
CA THR A 402 1.57 -11.19 13.48
C THR A 402 1.01 -12.16 14.52
N ASP A 403 0.01 -11.74 15.30
CA ASP A 403 -0.58 -12.58 16.35
C ASP A 403 -1.26 -13.82 15.73
N ARG A 404 -1.97 -13.64 14.60
CA ARG A 404 -2.57 -14.73 13.83
C ARG A 404 -1.51 -15.71 13.33
N VAL A 405 -0.54 -15.23 12.55
CA VAL A 405 0.47 -16.08 11.89
C VAL A 405 1.29 -16.86 12.92
N LEU A 406 1.76 -16.20 13.98
CA LEU A 406 2.56 -16.85 15.01
C LEU A 406 1.73 -17.80 15.87
N GLY A 407 0.46 -17.48 16.14
CA GLY A 407 -0.47 -18.35 16.84
C GLY A 407 -0.66 -19.69 16.12
N GLN A 408 -0.95 -19.64 14.81
CA GLN A 408 -1.12 -20.85 14.00
C GLN A 408 0.18 -21.64 13.86
N TRP A 409 1.31 -20.95 13.66
CA TRP A 409 2.62 -21.61 13.58
C TRP A 409 3.00 -22.32 14.89
N ALA A 410 2.78 -21.67 16.04
CA ALA A 410 3.04 -22.26 17.36
C ALA A 410 2.13 -23.47 17.64
N ALA A 411 0.85 -23.39 17.29
CA ALA A 411 -0.09 -24.50 17.43
C ALA A 411 0.32 -25.71 16.56
N PHE A 412 0.68 -25.46 15.30
CA PHE A 412 1.13 -26.49 14.36
C PHE A 412 2.44 -27.15 14.78
N THR A 413 3.44 -26.36 15.20
CA THR A 413 4.74 -26.89 15.61
C THR A 413 4.67 -27.70 16.92
N SER A 414 3.75 -27.36 17.81
CA SER A 414 3.55 -28.08 19.07
C SER A 414 2.88 -29.45 18.89
N ALA A 415 1.96 -29.58 17.94
CA ALA A 415 1.20 -30.81 17.72
C ALA A 415 0.80 -30.97 16.24
N PRO A 416 1.75 -31.28 15.34
CA PRO A 416 1.51 -31.27 13.90
C PRO A 416 0.49 -32.33 13.43
N ASP A 417 0.47 -33.50 14.06
CA ASP A 417 -0.44 -34.61 13.71
C ASP A 417 -1.86 -34.42 14.24
N THR A 418 -2.05 -33.54 15.22
CA THR A 418 -3.35 -33.25 15.84
C THR A 418 -3.71 -31.78 15.76
N TYR A 419 -3.15 -31.07 14.79
CA TYR A 419 -3.45 -29.67 14.53
C TYR A 419 -4.94 -29.51 14.21
N ALA A 420 -5.59 -28.54 14.84
CA ALA A 420 -6.99 -28.24 14.59
C ALA A 420 -7.09 -27.13 13.53
N ASP A 421 -7.62 -27.47 12.36
CA ASP A 421 -7.84 -26.53 11.27
C ASP A 421 -8.81 -25.40 11.70
N GLU A 422 -8.55 -24.19 11.20
CA GLU A 422 -9.41 -23.01 11.36
C GLU A 422 -9.92 -22.60 9.96
N PRO A 423 -11.18 -22.92 9.62
CA PRO A 423 -11.74 -22.64 8.29
C PRO A 423 -11.58 -21.18 7.90
N GLY A 424 -11.09 -20.93 6.68
CA GLY A 424 -10.82 -19.58 6.16
C GLY A 424 -9.51 -18.95 6.66
N VAL A 425 -8.86 -19.52 7.68
CA VAL A 425 -7.68 -18.92 8.33
C VAL A 425 -6.45 -19.80 8.22
N ALA A 426 -6.52 -21.06 8.62
CA ALA A 426 -5.36 -21.94 8.60
C ALA A 426 -5.73 -23.43 8.50
N ARG A 427 -4.91 -24.19 7.78
CA ARG A 427 -5.14 -25.62 7.55
C ARG A 427 -3.83 -26.40 7.42
N ALA A 428 -3.72 -27.54 8.10
CA ALA A 428 -2.63 -28.49 7.89
C ALA A 428 -3.04 -29.53 6.84
N VAL A 429 -2.43 -29.49 5.65
CA VAL A 429 -2.81 -30.36 4.54
C VAL A 429 -1.80 -31.51 4.40
N PRO A 430 -2.26 -32.78 4.32
CA PRO A 430 -1.40 -33.93 4.03
C PRO A 430 -0.65 -33.78 2.72
N PHE A 431 0.64 -34.14 2.68
CA PHE A 431 1.44 -34.01 1.46
C PHE A 431 0.84 -34.81 0.29
N VAL A 432 0.18 -35.94 0.56
CA VAL A 432 -0.46 -36.77 -0.48
C VAL A 432 -1.55 -36.01 -1.24
N ASP A 433 -2.24 -35.09 -0.56
CA ASP A 433 -3.29 -34.27 -1.16
C ASP A 433 -2.71 -33.09 -1.95
N LEU A 434 -1.47 -32.70 -1.67
CA LEU A 434 -0.74 -31.64 -2.37
C LEU A 434 -0.05 -32.14 -3.64
N LEU A 435 0.23 -33.44 -3.76
CA LEU A 435 0.94 -34.03 -4.90
C LEU A 435 -0.01 -34.37 -6.07
N ASP A 436 -0.87 -33.42 -6.43
CA ASP A 436 -1.72 -33.46 -7.63
C ASP A 436 -0.94 -33.06 -8.91
N ASP A 437 -1.61 -32.99 -10.07
CA ASP A 437 -0.98 -32.64 -11.35
C ASP A 437 -0.41 -31.20 -11.40
N VAL A 438 -0.85 -30.33 -10.49
CA VAL A 438 -0.50 -28.90 -10.42
C VAL A 438 0.53 -28.63 -9.31
N VAL A 439 0.46 -29.39 -8.22
CA VAL A 439 1.23 -29.20 -6.97
C VAL A 439 1.11 -27.74 -6.52
N ASP A 440 -0.14 -27.33 -6.31
CA ASP A 440 -0.49 -25.97 -5.90
C ASP A 440 -0.34 -25.82 -4.39
N VAL A 441 0.45 -24.83 -3.95
CA VAL A 441 0.66 -24.49 -2.53
C VAL A 441 0.15 -23.09 -2.19
N THR A 442 -0.86 -22.61 -2.90
CA THR A 442 -1.49 -21.31 -2.65
C THR A 442 -2.36 -21.39 -1.40
N PRO A 443 -2.09 -20.62 -0.32
CA PRO A 443 -2.84 -20.74 0.94
C PRO A 443 -4.36 -20.62 0.77
N ALA A 444 -4.83 -19.63 0.02
CA ALA A 444 -6.25 -19.40 -0.24
C ALA A 444 -6.97 -20.60 -0.90
N ARG A 445 -6.28 -21.50 -1.61
CA ARG A 445 -6.89 -22.72 -2.17
C ARG A 445 -7.15 -23.78 -1.08
N HIS A 446 -6.32 -23.78 -0.05
CA HIS A 446 -6.26 -24.83 0.96
C HIS A 446 -7.01 -24.47 2.24
N VAL A 447 -7.02 -23.20 2.61
CA VAL A 447 -7.69 -22.68 3.81
C VAL A 447 -9.18 -22.40 3.61
N ARG A 448 -9.64 -22.21 2.37
CA ARG A 448 -11.07 -22.00 2.09
C ARG A 448 -11.87 -23.18 2.63
N ALA A 449 -12.94 -22.86 3.36
CA ALA A 449 -13.90 -23.83 3.88
C ALA A 449 -14.25 -24.83 2.78
N THR A 450 -13.90 -26.08 3.03
CA THR A 450 -14.33 -27.17 2.17
C THR A 450 -15.82 -27.43 2.43
N ALA A 451 -16.48 -28.12 1.51
CA ALA A 451 -17.86 -28.58 1.68
C ALA A 451 -18.13 -29.25 3.05
N ALA A 452 -17.10 -29.88 3.65
CA ALA A 452 -17.19 -30.55 4.94
C ALA A 452 -17.28 -29.60 6.14
N ASP A 453 -16.85 -28.34 5.99
CA ASP A 453 -16.77 -27.35 7.07
C ASP A 453 -18.04 -26.48 7.18
N ILE A 454 -18.91 -26.55 6.17
CA ILE A 454 -20.13 -25.74 6.10
C ILE A 454 -21.29 -26.51 6.74
N ASP A 455 -21.82 -26.02 7.86
CA ASP A 455 -23.04 -26.58 8.46
C ASP A 455 -24.25 -26.42 7.50
N PRO A 456 -24.81 -27.53 6.97
CA PRO A 456 -25.95 -27.47 6.06
C PRO A 456 -27.16 -26.75 6.65
N THR A 457 -27.37 -26.88 7.97
CA THR A 457 -28.51 -26.27 8.67
C THR A 457 -28.36 -24.76 8.76
N ALA A 458 -27.16 -24.29 9.11
CA ALA A 458 -26.85 -22.87 9.15
C ALA A 458 -26.91 -22.24 7.75
N MET A 459 -26.40 -22.93 6.73
CA MET A 459 -26.47 -22.48 5.33
C MET A 459 -27.92 -22.37 4.84
N ALA A 460 -28.77 -23.37 5.11
CA ALA A 460 -30.18 -23.32 4.75
C ALA A 460 -30.91 -22.13 5.40
N ARG A 461 -30.70 -21.89 6.71
CA ARG A 461 -31.30 -20.73 7.41
C ARG A 461 -30.83 -19.40 6.82
N ARG A 462 -29.53 -19.26 6.54
CA ARG A 462 -28.97 -18.05 5.93
C ARG A 462 -29.60 -17.76 4.55
N VAL A 463 -29.84 -18.80 3.75
CA VAL A 463 -30.53 -18.68 2.46
C VAL A 463 -31.98 -18.27 2.64
N ASP A 464 -32.69 -18.87 3.59
CA ASP A 464 -34.08 -18.51 3.89
C ASP A 464 -34.20 -17.04 4.35
N ASP A 465 -33.32 -16.60 5.25
CA ASP A 465 -33.27 -15.20 5.71
C ASP A 465 -33.00 -14.24 4.55
N LEU A 466 -32.05 -14.57 3.67
CA LEU A 466 -31.73 -13.77 2.48
C LEU A 466 -32.90 -13.73 1.48
N HIS A 467 -33.61 -14.85 1.30
CA HIS A 467 -34.82 -14.91 0.49
C HIS A 467 -35.94 -14.03 1.06
N GLU A 468 -36.16 -14.06 2.37
CA GLU A 468 -37.17 -13.22 3.03
C GLU A 468 -36.83 -11.73 2.89
N GLN A 469 -35.57 -11.36 3.12
CA GLN A 469 -35.10 -9.98 2.92
C GLN A 469 -35.25 -9.55 1.45
N LEU A 470 -34.92 -10.42 0.49
CA LEU A 470 -35.03 -10.13 -0.93
C LEU A 470 -36.49 -9.94 -1.34
N ALA A 471 -37.39 -10.80 -0.84
CA ALA A 471 -38.83 -10.66 -1.06
C ALA A 471 -39.36 -9.31 -0.51
N GLY A 472 -38.87 -8.91 0.67
CA GLY A 472 -39.17 -7.60 1.27
C GLY A 472 -38.74 -6.43 0.39
N GLU A 473 -37.47 -6.38 -0.02
CA GLU A 473 -36.94 -5.30 -0.88
C GLU A 473 -37.62 -5.26 -2.26
N VAL A 474 -37.94 -6.43 -2.85
CA VAL A 474 -38.70 -6.50 -4.10
C VAL A 474 -40.12 -5.93 -3.93
N ALA A 475 -40.78 -6.21 -2.81
CA ALA A 475 -42.10 -5.63 -2.51
C ALA A 475 -42.04 -4.11 -2.33
N GLU A 476 -41.01 -3.59 -1.64
CA GLU A 476 -40.78 -2.15 -1.50
C GLU A 476 -40.46 -1.46 -2.83
N LEU A 477 -39.64 -2.10 -3.68
CA LEU A 477 -39.33 -1.64 -5.03
C LEU A 477 -40.60 -1.59 -5.88
N ALA A 478 -41.43 -2.63 -5.84
CA ALA A 478 -42.71 -2.68 -6.54
C ALA A 478 -43.66 -1.56 -6.07
N ALA A 479 -43.73 -1.31 -4.77
CA ALA A 479 -44.54 -0.23 -4.21
C ALA A 479 -44.05 1.16 -4.65
N SER A 480 -42.72 1.35 -4.70
CA SER A 480 -42.09 2.59 -5.16
C SER A 480 -42.30 2.81 -6.66
N ALA A 481 -42.22 1.76 -7.47
CA ALA A 481 -42.50 1.81 -8.90
C ALA A 481 -44.00 2.07 -9.22
N ALA A 482 -44.90 1.60 -8.35
CA ALA A 482 -46.35 1.80 -8.50
C ALA A 482 -46.82 3.23 -8.18
N SER A 483 -45.94 4.12 -7.69
CA SER A 483 -46.28 5.45 -7.19
C SER A 483 -46.57 6.52 -8.29
N GLY A 484 -47.60 6.27 -9.10
CA GLY A 484 -48.35 7.29 -9.84
C GLY A 484 -48.09 7.38 -11.34
N GLY A 485 -49.17 7.50 -12.13
CA GLY A 485 -49.09 7.73 -13.58
C GLY A 485 -48.54 9.11 -13.91
N TRP A 486 -47.34 9.15 -14.49
CA TRP A 486 -46.75 10.37 -15.05
C TRP A 486 -47.65 10.93 -16.15
N ARG A 487 -47.99 12.21 -16.07
CA ARG A 487 -48.81 12.89 -17.09
C ARG A 487 -47.92 13.71 -18.01
N PRO A 488 -48.22 13.76 -19.32
CA PRO A 488 -47.52 14.67 -20.22
C PRO A 488 -47.73 16.12 -19.77
N ALA A 489 -46.66 16.93 -19.88
CA ALA A 489 -46.71 18.35 -19.50
C ALA A 489 -47.58 19.20 -20.45
N GLY A 490 -47.91 18.67 -21.64
CA GLY A 490 -48.65 19.32 -22.72
C GLY A 490 -48.29 18.71 -24.09
N VAL A 491 -48.60 19.43 -25.19
CA VAL A 491 -48.25 19.03 -26.57
C VAL A 491 -46.77 19.31 -26.90
N SER A 492 -46.13 20.20 -26.14
CA SER A 492 -44.70 20.55 -26.27
C SER A 492 -44.03 20.59 -24.89
N ALA A 493 -42.71 20.42 -24.86
CA ALA A 493 -41.93 20.53 -23.63
C ALA A 493 -42.05 21.92 -22.99
N ARG A 494 -42.12 21.97 -21.65
CA ARG A 494 -42.11 23.24 -20.91
C ARG A 494 -40.76 23.93 -21.08
N GLN A 495 -40.79 25.21 -21.44
CA GLN A 495 -39.60 26.06 -21.45
C GLN A 495 -39.50 26.80 -20.11
N TRP A 496 -38.34 26.69 -19.48
CA TRP A 496 -38.08 27.29 -18.18
C TRP A 496 -37.26 28.56 -18.33
N ARG A 497 -37.63 29.59 -17.57
CA ARG A 497 -36.67 30.66 -17.25
C ARG A 497 -35.71 30.11 -16.20
N THR A 498 -34.42 30.07 -16.50
CA THR A 498 -33.40 29.51 -15.60
C THR A 498 -32.49 30.60 -15.05
N ALA A 499 -32.00 30.43 -13.83
CA ALA A 499 -30.88 31.18 -13.27
C ALA A 499 -29.68 30.26 -13.06
N THR A 500 -28.45 30.80 -13.07
CA THR A 500 -27.28 30.02 -12.67
C THR A 500 -27.18 29.93 -11.15
N VAL A 501 -26.49 28.92 -10.62
CA VAL A 501 -26.16 28.84 -9.18
C VAL A 501 -25.44 30.11 -8.71
N SER A 502 -24.61 30.71 -9.55
CA SER A 502 -23.95 31.99 -9.23
C SER A 502 -24.95 33.14 -9.06
N ASP A 503 -26.01 33.18 -9.88
CA ASP A 503 -27.07 34.19 -9.78
C ASP A 503 -27.95 33.97 -8.54
N LEU A 504 -28.30 32.71 -8.26
CA LEU A 504 -29.02 32.33 -7.04
C LEU A 504 -28.22 32.66 -5.78
N ALA A 505 -26.89 32.47 -5.81
CA ALA A 505 -26.02 32.81 -4.70
C ALA A 505 -25.92 34.31 -4.48
N ARG A 506 -25.79 35.10 -5.56
CA ARG A 506 -25.81 36.57 -5.49
C ARG A 506 -27.14 37.10 -4.94
N GLY A 507 -28.24 36.42 -5.25
CA GLY A 507 -29.58 36.72 -4.72
C GLY A 507 -29.86 36.16 -3.32
N GLY A 508 -28.89 35.48 -2.68
CA GLY A 508 -29.02 34.90 -1.34
C GLY A 508 -29.97 33.70 -1.24
N ALA A 509 -30.32 33.05 -2.35
CA ALA A 509 -31.20 31.87 -2.35
C ALA A 509 -30.44 30.56 -2.09
N VAL A 510 -29.12 30.56 -2.30
CA VAL A 510 -28.23 29.42 -2.02
C VAL A 510 -26.86 29.93 -1.57
N THR A 511 -26.26 29.30 -0.57
CA THR A 511 -24.88 29.57 -0.17
C THR A 511 -23.98 28.53 -0.80
N VAL A 512 -23.01 28.97 -1.62
CA VAL A 512 -22.02 28.07 -2.23
C VAL A 512 -20.84 27.96 -1.29
N LEU A 513 -20.71 26.82 -0.65
CA LEU A 513 -19.66 26.51 0.31
C LEU A 513 -18.62 25.63 -0.40
N ARG A 514 -17.51 26.26 -0.81
CA ARG A 514 -16.37 25.55 -1.39
C ARG A 514 -15.47 25.04 -0.28
N ALA A 515 -14.92 23.85 -0.46
CA ALA A 515 -13.65 23.50 0.16
C ALA A 515 -12.60 24.47 -0.43
N ALA A 516 -11.82 25.14 0.41
CA ALA A 516 -10.93 26.23 -0.02
C ALA A 516 -9.93 25.76 -1.09
N THR A 517 -9.75 26.54 -2.16
CA THR A 517 -8.66 26.34 -3.14
C THR A 517 -7.32 26.63 -2.46
N PRO A 518 -6.20 25.94 -2.78
CA PRO A 518 -4.92 26.18 -2.13
C PRO A 518 -4.47 27.64 -2.31
N GLY A 519 -4.54 28.40 -1.22
CA GLY A 519 -4.10 29.77 -1.14
C GLY A 519 -3.32 29.94 0.16
N ALA A 520 -2.01 30.05 0.03
CA ALA A 520 -1.04 30.61 0.97
C ALA A 520 -1.44 30.66 2.47
N ARG A 521 -0.67 29.89 3.27
CA ARG A 521 -0.50 29.91 4.74
C ARG A 521 -1.35 28.91 5.54
N GLY A 522 -0.69 27.87 6.03
CA GLY A 522 -1.18 26.99 7.11
C GLY A 522 -0.06 26.06 7.60
N SER A 523 0.23 26.15 8.90
CA SER A 523 1.28 25.46 9.66
C SER A 523 1.30 23.93 9.51
N LYS A 524 2.49 23.32 9.33
CA LYS A 524 2.71 21.89 9.64
C LYS A 524 3.28 21.76 11.04
N GLY A 525 2.42 21.34 11.96
CA GLY A 525 2.80 20.99 13.33
C GLY A 525 1.55 20.62 14.12
N SER A 526 1.12 19.37 14.02
CA SER A 526 0.30 18.68 15.01
C SER A 526 0.12 17.23 14.56
N SER A 527 0.41 16.29 15.45
CA SER A 527 -0.16 14.94 15.47
C SER A 527 -1.60 14.96 14.96
N THR A 528 -1.97 14.08 14.02
CA THR A 528 -3.36 13.91 13.60
C THR A 528 -4.14 13.45 14.84
N PRO A 529 -5.05 14.26 15.41
CA PRO A 529 -6.01 13.72 16.35
C PRO A 529 -6.85 12.70 15.57
N ALA A 530 -7.30 11.63 16.23
CA ALA A 530 -8.38 10.84 15.67
C ALA A 530 -9.50 11.82 15.29
N LEU A 531 -9.87 11.87 14.01
CA LEU A 531 -11.03 12.67 13.62
C LEU A 531 -12.23 12.01 14.26
N GLU A 532 -12.80 12.66 15.28
CA GLU A 532 -14.03 12.18 15.93
C GLU A 532 -15.24 12.24 14.98
N GLN A 533 -15.13 12.97 13.87
CA GLN A 533 -16.21 13.19 12.90
C GLN A 533 -15.93 12.45 11.58
N PRO A 534 -16.93 11.79 11.00
CA PRO A 534 -16.78 11.08 9.74
C PRO A 534 -16.62 12.06 8.56
N VAL A 535 -15.91 11.66 7.50
CA VAL A 535 -15.67 12.51 6.32
C VAL A 535 -16.52 12.01 5.15
N LEU A 536 -17.23 12.89 4.47
CA LEU A 536 -18.04 12.55 3.31
C LEU A 536 -17.21 12.67 2.03
N ALA A 537 -16.98 11.55 1.33
CA ALA A 537 -16.18 11.48 0.11
C ALA A 537 -17.05 11.52 -1.16
N ALA A 538 -16.47 11.94 -2.29
CA ALA A 538 -17.21 12.05 -3.56
C ALA A 538 -17.79 10.70 -4.04
N ARG A 539 -17.17 9.57 -3.65
CA ARG A 539 -17.66 8.20 -3.89
C ARG A 539 -18.95 7.90 -3.13
N ASP A 540 -19.14 8.48 -1.94
CA ASP A 540 -20.33 8.27 -1.10
C ASP A 540 -21.56 8.92 -1.73
N ILE A 541 -21.36 10.02 -2.47
CA ILE A 541 -22.41 10.64 -3.28
C ILE A 541 -22.80 9.73 -4.45
N ALA A 542 -21.80 9.17 -5.15
CA ALA A 542 -22.04 8.30 -6.30
C ALA A 542 -22.79 7.00 -5.91
N ALA A 543 -22.39 6.39 -4.79
CA ALA A 543 -22.95 5.14 -4.28
C ALA A 543 -24.21 5.32 -3.43
N GLY A 544 -24.41 6.51 -2.83
CA GLY A 544 -25.47 6.72 -1.83
C GLY A 544 -25.15 6.11 -0.46
N SER A 545 -23.87 5.82 -0.20
CA SER A 545 -23.38 5.19 1.04
C SER A 545 -23.18 6.21 2.16
N PRO A 546 -23.09 5.79 3.43
CA PRO A 546 -22.68 6.67 4.53
C PRO A 546 -21.29 7.29 4.30
N PRO A 547 -20.95 8.40 4.98
CA PRO A 547 -19.62 9.01 4.90
C PRO A 547 -18.48 7.99 5.17
N SER A 548 -17.56 7.83 4.20
CA SER A 548 -16.47 6.82 4.24
C SER A 548 -15.06 7.40 4.05
N GLY A 549 -14.93 8.73 4.01
CA GLY A 549 -13.68 9.44 3.81
C GLY A 549 -12.75 9.37 5.03
N THR A 550 -11.48 9.69 4.78
CA THR A 550 -10.39 9.70 5.76
C THR A 550 -9.86 11.11 6.00
N ALA A 551 -8.93 11.28 6.94
CA ALA A 551 -8.26 12.57 7.17
C ALA A 551 -7.57 13.14 5.92
N ALA A 552 -7.09 12.26 5.04
CA ALA A 552 -6.48 12.64 3.76
C ALA A 552 -7.51 13.24 2.78
N ASP A 553 -8.79 12.93 2.96
CA ASP A 553 -9.88 13.43 2.13
C ASP A 553 -10.36 14.83 2.57
N ILE A 554 -9.75 15.44 3.59
CA ILE A 554 -10.14 16.77 4.10
C ILE A 554 -9.25 17.87 3.49
N HIS A 555 -9.82 19.05 3.20
CA HIS A 555 -9.02 20.24 2.88
C HIS A 555 -8.51 20.91 4.16
N ALA A 556 -7.19 21.11 4.25
CA ALA A 556 -6.47 21.44 5.48
C ALA A 556 -6.86 22.78 6.17
N ASP A 557 -7.58 23.69 5.50
CA ASP A 557 -7.81 25.06 6.03
C ASP A 557 -9.29 25.47 6.22
N ALA A 558 -10.28 24.59 6.02
CA ALA A 558 -11.67 24.81 6.48
C ALA A 558 -12.52 23.54 6.33
N ALA A 559 -12.53 22.69 7.35
CA ALA A 559 -13.42 21.54 7.39
C ALA A 559 -14.88 22.03 7.59
N GLN A 560 -15.65 22.07 6.50
CA GLN A 560 -17.06 22.44 6.59
C GLN A 560 -17.89 21.24 7.00
N THR A 561 -18.78 21.43 7.96
CA THR A 561 -19.71 20.40 8.41
C THR A 561 -20.96 20.40 7.55
N VAL A 562 -21.33 19.21 7.06
CA VAL A 562 -22.56 18.95 6.32
C VAL A 562 -23.75 19.03 7.26
N ALA A 563 -24.81 19.73 6.85
CA ALA A 563 -26.09 19.80 7.54
C ALA A 563 -27.17 19.10 6.73
N ALA A 564 -28.18 18.55 7.41
CA ALA A 564 -29.35 18.00 6.74
C ALA A 564 -30.01 19.05 5.83
N GLY A 565 -30.35 18.67 4.60
CA GLY A 565 -30.88 19.56 3.56
C GLY A 565 -29.83 20.27 2.70
N ASP A 566 -28.53 20.12 3.00
CA ASP A 566 -27.47 20.56 2.08
C ASP A 566 -27.52 19.76 0.77
N VAL A 567 -27.24 20.41 -0.36
CA VAL A 567 -27.16 19.77 -1.67
C VAL A 567 -25.68 19.64 -2.07
N LEU A 568 -25.24 18.40 -2.20
CA LEU A 568 -23.86 18.03 -2.49
C LEU A 568 -23.73 17.68 -3.96
N VAL A 569 -22.71 18.20 -4.62
CA VAL A 569 -22.44 17.98 -6.05
C VAL A 569 -21.00 17.54 -6.24
N ARG A 570 -20.79 16.44 -6.97
CA ARG A 570 -19.43 15.97 -7.29
C ARG A 570 -18.73 16.95 -8.24
N ALA A 571 -17.45 17.22 -7.99
CA ALA A 571 -16.63 18.13 -8.80
C ALA A 571 -16.12 17.50 -10.10
N VAL A 572 -16.17 16.17 -10.23
CA VAL A 572 -15.77 15.42 -11.42
C VAL A 572 -16.93 14.53 -11.86
N ALA A 573 -17.34 14.68 -13.11
CA ALA A 573 -18.30 13.81 -13.75
C ALA A 573 -17.62 12.51 -14.22
N GLY A 574 -18.20 11.35 -13.87
CA GLY A 574 -17.68 10.01 -14.17
C GLY A 574 -18.16 8.97 -13.15
N GLY A 575 -18.03 7.67 -13.46
CA GLY A 575 -18.40 6.56 -12.56
C GLY A 575 -19.48 5.59 -13.07
N GLY A 576 -19.75 5.57 -14.39
CA GLY A 576 -20.78 4.72 -15.01
C GLY A 576 -22.18 5.35 -15.02
N ASP A 577 -23.07 4.82 -15.87
CA ASP A 577 -24.40 5.39 -16.17
C ASP A 577 -25.36 5.47 -14.95
N ALA A 578 -25.04 4.77 -13.86
CA ALA A 578 -25.87 4.70 -12.65
C ALA A 578 -25.39 5.58 -11.48
N ALA A 579 -24.21 6.22 -11.60
CA ALA A 579 -23.62 6.99 -10.50
C ALA A 579 -24.30 8.37 -10.33
N ALA A 580 -24.78 8.66 -9.12
CA ALA A 580 -25.40 9.95 -8.85
C ALA A 580 -24.36 11.09 -8.85
N MET A 581 -24.69 12.21 -9.48
CA MET A 581 -23.90 13.45 -9.45
C MET A 581 -24.24 14.35 -8.26
N THR A 582 -25.45 14.20 -7.72
CA THR A 582 -25.98 15.02 -6.63
C THR A 582 -26.56 14.16 -5.51
N ARG A 583 -26.49 14.66 -4.28
CA ARG A 583 -27.11 14.09 -3.09
C ARG A 583 -27.67 15.20 -2.21
N VAL A 584 -28.89 15.02 -1.69
CA VAL A 584 -29.42 15.85 -0.60
C VAL A 584 -28.98 15.18 0.70
N ALA A 585 -28.29 15.93 1.56
CA ALA A 585 -27.81 15.44 2.83
C ALA A 585 -28.97 15.12 3.78
N ASP A 586 -28.93 13.94 4.39
CA ASP A 586 -29.88 13.49 5.42
C ASP A 586 -29.22 13.40 6.81
N ASP A 587 -29.92 12.84 7.79
CA ASP A 587 -29.41 12.72 9.17
C ASP A 587 -28.14 11.84 9.28
N ARG A 588 -27.86 10.97 8.29
CA ARG A 588 -26.64 10.15 8.23
C ARG A 588 -25.43 10.95 7.76
N ASP A 589 -25.68 12.05 7.05
CA ASP A 589 -24.65 12.95 6.54
C ASP A 589 -24.41 14.13 7.49
N ALA A 590 -25.40 14.47 8.32
CA ALA A 590 -25.34 15.58 9.27
C ALA A 590 -24.19 15.39 10.27
N GLY A 591 -23.33 16.40 10.40
CA GLY A 591 -22.16 16.34 11.28
C GLY A 591 -20.89 15.80 10.61
N ALA A 592 -20.99 15.27 9.38
CA ALA A 592 -19.82 14.83 8.62
C ALA A 592 -19.01 16.02 8.07
N LEU A 593 -17.70 15.86 7.96
CA LEU A 593 -16.81 16.82 7.32
C LEU A 593 -16.85 16.67 5.80
N LEU A 594 -16.87 17.79 5.08
CA LEU A 594 -16.89 17.81 3.62
C LEU A 594 -15.54 17.38 3.04
N GLY A 595 -15.53 16.28 2.28
CA GLY A 595 -14.32 15.77 1.63
C GLY A 595 -13.96 16.48 0.32
N GLN A 596 -12.79 16.12 -0.23
CA GLN A 596 -12.27 16.67 -1.49
C GLN A 596 -13.21 16.40 -2.67
N HIS A 597 -13.14 17.26 -3.68
CA HIS A 597 -13.90 17.10 -4.93
C HIS A 597 -15.43 17.07 -4.75
N ILE A 598 -15.94 17.73 -3.70
CA ILE A 598 -17.37 17.95 -3.49
C ILE A 598 -17.63 19.46 -3.40
N HIS A 599 -18.71 19.90 -4.04
CA HIS A 599 -19.27 21.23 -3.88
C HIS A 599 -20.50 21.15 -2.99
N LEU A 600 -20.51 21.92 -1.90
CA LEU A 600 -21.66 22.00 -0.99
C LEU A 600 -22.48 23.26 -1.32
N LEU A 601 -23.78 23.07 -1.52
CA LEU A 601 -24.76 24.11 -1.77
C LEU A 601 -25.80 24.09 -0.64
N ARG A 602 -25.86 25.15 0.15
CA ARG A 602 -26.84 25.28 1.24
C ARG A 602 -28.02 26.16 0.81
N PRO A 603 -29.16 25.58 0.39
CA PRO A 603 -30.33 26.36 -0.02
C PRO A 603 -31.00 27.04 1.17
N ASP A 604 -31.62 28.20 0.95
CA ASP A 604 -32.57 28.78 1.89
C ASP A 604 -33.93 28.06 1.73
N PRO A 605 -34.40 27.28 2.72
CA PRO A 605 -35.61 26.47 2.60
C PRO A 605 -36.90 27.31 2.43
N ALA A 606 -36.86 28.61 2.74
CA ALA A 606 -37.98 29.51 2.47
C ALA A 606 -38.11 29.87 0.98
N ARG A 607 -37.03 29.71 0.20
CA ARG A 607 -36.92 30.21 -1.18
C ARG A 607 -36.60 29.13 -2.21
N LEU A 608 -35.91 28.07 -1.79
CA LEU A 608 -35.39 27.03 -2.67
C LEU A 608 -35.54 25.65 -2.01
N ASP A 609 -36.27 24.75 -2.66
CA ASP A 609 -36.41 23.37 -2.19
C ASP A 609 -35.14 22.54 -2.48
N PRO A 610 -34.56 21.81 -1.48
CA PRO A 610 -33.32 21.05 -1.67
C PRO A 610 -33.42 19.92 -2.70
N TRP A 611 -34.54 19.20 -2.75
CA TRP A 611 -34.74 18.09 -3.68
C TRP A 611 -35.00 18.57 -5.10
N PHE A 612 -35.72 19.68 -5.25
CA PHE A 612 -35.85 20.41 -6.50
C PHE A 612 -34.49 20.84 -7.05
N LEU A 613 -33.67 21.45 -6.18
CA LEU A 613 -32.33 21.88 -6.52
C LEU A 613 -31.47 20.68 -6.95
N ALA A 614 -31.39 19.63 -6.14
CA ALA A 614 -30.59 18.45 -6.44
C ALA A 614 -30.99 17.75 -7.74
N GLY A 615 -32.30 17.65 -8.03
CA GLY A 615 -32.83 17.04 -9.23
C GLY A 615 -32.42 17.76 -10.51
N PHE A 616 -32.54 19.10 -10.53
CA PHE A 616 -32.13 19.88 -11.71
C PHE A 616 -30.61 19.97 -11.85
N LEU A 617 -29.86 20.13 -10.75
CA LEU A 617 -28.39 20.19 -10.81
C LEU A 617 -27.77 18.88 -11.29
N GLY A 618 -28.35 17.74 -10.93
CA GLY A 618 -27.87 16.41 -11.31
C GLY A 618 -28.27 15.94 -12.70
N ALA A 619 -29.05 16.74 -13.45
CA ALA A 619 -29.48 16.39 -14.81
C ALA A 619 -28.30 16.37 -15.79
N GLU A 620 -28.22 15.35 -16.64
CA GLU A 620 -27.09 15.11 -17.55
C GLU A 620 -26.77 16.32 -18.43
N ASP A 621 -27.77 16.91 -19.09
CA ASP A 621 -27.59 18.10 -19.93
C ASP A 621 -27.06 19.31 -19.14
N ASN A 622 -27.46 19.43 -17.87
CA ASN A 622 -27.03 20.51 -16.99
C ASN A 622 -25.58 20.30 -16.54
N ILE A 623 -25.21 19.07 -16.19
CA ILE A 623 -23.82 18.68 -15.89
C ILE A 623 -22.94 18.88 -17.12
N ALA A 624 -23.34 18.38 -18.30
CA ALA A 624 -22.59 18.50 -19.54
C ALA A 624 -22.34 19.96 -19.94
N SER A 625 -23.37 20.80 -19.87
CA SER A 625 -23.25 22.22 -20.19
C SER A 625 -22.46 23.05 -19.17
N ALA A 626 -22.33 22.56 -17.93
CA ALA A 626 -21.54 23.18 -16.88
C ALA A 626 -20.12 22.61 -16.73
N SER A 627 -19.74 21.63 -17.56
CA SER A 627 -18.46 20.92 -17.44
C SER A 627 -17.34 21.46 -18.34
N THR A 628 -16.09 21.26 -17.92
CA THR A 628 -14.88 21.60 -18.69
C THR A 628 -13.81 20.50 -18.59
N GLY A 629 -12.95 20.38 -19.62
CA GLY A 629 -11.84 19.41 -19.66
C GLY A 629 -12.10 18.20 -20.58
N SER A 630 -11.04 17.67 -21.20
CA SER A 630 -11.10 16.56 -22.17
C SER A 630 -10.78 15.18 -21.59
N THR A 631 -10.00 15.13 -20.51
CA THR A 631 -9.57 13.86 -19.86
C THR A 631 -10.25 13.66 -18.50
N GLN A 632 -10.48 14.73 -17.76
CA GLN A 632 -11.32 14.76 -16.55
C GLN A 632 -12.38 15.84 -16.73
N VAL A 633 -13.65 15.43 -16.66
CA VAL A 633 -14.78 16.32 -16.88
C VAL A 633 -15.10 17.01 -15.55
N HIS A 634 -14.57 18.21 -15.35
CA HIS A 634 -14.77 18.99 -14.13
C HIS A 634 -16.06 19.79 -14.21
N VAL A 635 -16.91 19.66 -13.20
CA VAL A 635 -18.17 20.40 -13.10
C VAL A 635 -17.89 21.77 -12.48
N THR A 636 -18.27 22.84 -13.17
CA THR A 636 -18.22 24.20 -12.60
C THR A 636 -19.55 24.50 -11.92
N PRO A 637 -19.66 24.45 -10.58
CA PRO A 637 -20.95 24.56 -9.88
C PRO A 637 -21.67 25.88 -10.16
N GLY A 638 -20.91 26.97 -10.34
CA GLY A 638 -21.48 28.28 -10.64
C GLY A 638 -22.15 28.40 -12.02
N ARG A 639 -21.93 27.45 -12.94
CA ARG A 639 -22.54 27.43 -14.29
C ARG A 639 -23.80 26.56 -14.36
N LEU A 640 -24.04 25.73 -13.35
CA LEU A 640 -25.24 24.89 -13.28
C LEU A 640 -26.49 25.78 -13.23
N ARG A 641 -27.53 25.37 -13.96
CA ARG A 641 -28.76 26.14 -14.13
C ARG A 641 -29.91 25.52 -13.38
N VAL A 642 -30.77 26.35 -12.80
CA VAL A 642 -31.97 25.93 -12.06
C VAL A 642 -33.17 26.73 -12.56
N PRO A 643 -34.31 26.09 -12.86
CA PRO A 643 -35.54 26.79 -13.21
C PRO A 643 -36.01 27.73 -12.08
N LEU A 644 -36.49 28.91 -12.45
CA LEU A 644 -37.11 29.87 -11.53
C LEU A 644 -38.61 29.58 -11.43
N LEU A 645 -39.02 28.92 -10.35
CA LEU A 645 -40.42 28.57 -10.08
C LEU A 645 -40.88 29.06 -8.71
N PRO A 646 -42.19 29.29 -8.51
CA PRO A 646 -42.77 29.50 -7.18
C PRO A 646 -42.43 28.34 -6.24
N VAL A 647 -42.24 28.62 -4.95
CA VAL A 647 -41.75 27.62 -3.97
C VAL A 647 -42.70 26.42 -3.85
N GLU A 648 -44.00 26.60 -4.08
CA GLU A 648 -45.00 25.54 -4.10
C GLU A 648 -44.80 24.57 -5.27
N GLU A 649 -44.48 25.10 -6.45
CA GLU A 649 -44.18 24.27 -7.63
C GLU A 649 -42.82 23.60 -7.49
N GLN A 650 -41.83 24.29 -6.90
CA GLN A 650 -40.55 23.68 -6.56
C GLN A 650 -40.72 22.47 -5.66
N ARG A 651 -41.47 22.60 -4.55
CA ARG A 651 -41.75 21.49 -3.61
C ARG A 651 -42.41 20.29 -4.30
N ARG A 652 -43.31 20.53 -5.26
CA ARG A 652 -43.94 19.46 -6.04
C ARG A 652 -42.94 18.70 -6.93
N TYR A 653 -42.04 19.43 -7.60
CA TYR A 653 -40.96 18.79 -8.37
C TYR A 653 -39.92 18.14 -7.45
N GLY A 654 -39.64 18.75 -6.29
CA GLY A 654 -38.75 18.20 -5.27
C GLY A 654 -39.24 16.85 -4.74
N GLU A 655 -40.54 16.74 -4.44
CA GLU A 655 -41.13 15.44 -4.05
C GLU A 655 -41.01 14.40 -5.17
N ALA A 656 -41.21 14.79 -6.44
CA ALA A 656 -41.02 13.89 -7.57
C ALA A 656 -39.56 13.43 -7.71
N PHE A 657 -38.57 14.33 -7.56
CA PHE A 657 -37.16 13.96 -7.58
C PHE A 657 -36.75 13.10 -6.38
N ARG A 658 -37.33 13.35 -5.20
CA ARG A 658 -37.14 12.49 -4.03
C ARG A 658 -37.60 11.06 -4.30
N ARG A 659 -38.79 10.88 -4.90
CA ARG A 659 -39.28 9.55 -5.31
C ARG A 659 -38.38 8.87 -6.34
N VAL A 660 -37.84 9.62 -7.32
CA VAL A 660 -36.87 9.08 -8.29
C VAL A 660 -35.59 8.62 -7.59
N HIS A 661 -35.12 9.36 -6.59
CA HIS A 661 -33.97 8.98 -5.78
C HIS A 661 -34.24 7.73 -4.94
N GLU A 662 -35.38 7.68 -4.24
CA GLU A 662 -35.85 6.53 -3.45
C GLU A 662 -35.96 5.27 -4.33
N LEU A 663 -36.52 5.39 -5.54
CA LEU A 663 -36.61 4.30 -6.51
C LEU A 663 -35.21 3.79 -6.92
N ARG A 664 -34.28 4.69 -7.26
CA ARG A 664 -32.89 4.30 -7.59
C ARG A 664 -32.18 3.62 -6.43
N ALA A 665 -32.42 4.06 -5.21
CA ALA A 665 -31.86 3.43 -4.01
C ALA A 665 -32.44 2.03 -3.78
N ALA A 666 -33.77 1.86 -3.91
CA ALA A 666 -34.44 0.57 -3.80
C ALA A 666 -33.95 -0.44 -4.87
N VAL A 667 -33.78 0.00 -6.12
CA VAL A 667 -33.22 -0.83 -7.20
C VAL A 667 -31.82 -1.34 -6.84
N ARG A 668 -30.94 -0.47 -6.32
CA ARG A 668 -29.58 -0.87 -5.93
C ARG A 668 -29.58 -1.89 -4.80
N ARG A 669 -30.32 -1.61 -3.71
CA ARG A 669 -30.43 -2.56 -2.58
C ARG A 669 -30.94 -3.92 -3.02
N THR A 670 -31.98 -3.94 -3.85
CA THR A 670 -32.55 -5.17 -4.42
C THR A 670 -31.52 -5.92 -5.27
N ALA A 671 -30.76 -5.21 -6.12
CA ALA A 671 -29.73 -5.82 -6.96
C ALA A 671 -28.58 -6.41 -6.14
N ASP A 672 -28.09 -5.70 -5.12
CA ASP A 672 -27.01 -6.15 -4.24
C ASP A 672 -27.43 -7.40 -3.46
N LEU A 673 -28.64 -7.37 -2.89
CA LEU A 673 -29.18 -8.50 -2.13
C LEU A 673 -29.46 -9.71 -3.02
N ALA A 674 -29.96 -9.50 -4.24
CA ALA A 674 -30.14 -10.57 -5.22
C ALA A 674 -28.80 -11.22 -5.61
N ALA A 675 -27.77 -10.41 -5.84
CA ALA A 675 -26.42 -10.91 -6.14
C ALA A 675 -25.84 -11.72 -4.97
N GLY A 676 -25.96 -11.21 -3.74
CA GLY A 676 -25.51 -11.91 -2.52
C GLY A 676 -26.25 -13.23 -2.27
N THR A 677 -27.57 -13.23 -2.49
CA THR A 677 -28.41 -14.44 -2.40
C THR A 677 -27.99 -15.47 -3.43
N ALA A 678 -27.81 -15.06 -4.70
CA ALA A 678 -27.38 -15.96 -5.77
C ALA A 678 -25.99 -16.56 -5.52
N ALA A 679 -25.05 -15.76 -5.01
CA ALA A 679 -23.72 -16.24 -4.65
C ALA A 679 -23.76 -17.26 -3.50
N THR A 680 -24.56 -16.99 -2.46
CA THR A 680 -24.73 -17.89 -1.30
C THR A 680 -25.37 -19.21 -1.72
N LEU A 681 -26.46 -19.16 -2.51
CA LEU A 681 -27.10 -20.34 -3.10
C LEU A 681 -26.12 -21.16 -3.94
N THR A 682 -25.37 -20.51 -4.84
CA THR A 682 -24.39 -21.18 -5.70
C THR A 682 -23.33 -21.87 -4.85
N THR A 683 -22.83 -21.20 -3.80
CA THR A 683 -21.86 -21.78 -2.87
C THR A 683 -22.42 -23.00 -2.17
N GLY A 684 -23.61 -22.91 -1.58
CA GLY A 684 -24.23 -24.04 -0.87
C GLY A 684 -24.54 -25.24 -1.78
N LEU A 685 -25.01 -24.99 -3.01
CA LEU A 685 -25.28 -26.04 -4.00
C LEU A 685 -24.00 -26.71 -4.51
N THR A 686 -22.96 -25.93 -4.83
CA THR A 686 -21.68 -26.46 -5.34
C THR A 686 -20.86 -27.15 -4.26
N ALA A 687 -21.00 -26.71 -3.01
CA ALA A 687 -20.45 -27.39 -1.84
C ALA A 687 -21.28 -28.61 -1.41
N GLY A 688 -22.43 -28.89 -2.01
CA GLY A 688 -23.26 -30.05 -1.67
C GLY A 688 -23.92 -30.00 -0.28
N VAL A 689 -23.94 -28.82 0.36
CA VAL A 689 -24.60 -28.59 1.65
C VAL A 689 -26.02 -28.05 1.51
N LEU A 690 -26.39 -27.61 0.30
CA LEU A 690 -27.77 -27.38 -0.11
C LEU A 690 -28.13 -28.37 -1.20
N LEU A 691 -29.35 -28.87 -1.13
CA LEU A 691 -29.93 -29.69 -2.19
C LEU A 691 -30.84 -28.81 -3.06
N PRO A 692 -30.89 -29.05 -4.39
CA PRO A 692 -31.88 -28.41 -5.22
C PRO A 692 -33.29 -28.84 -4.75
N PRO A 693 -34.30 -27.96 -4.88
CA PRO A 693 -35.66 -28.31 -4.52
C PRO A 693 -36.15 -29.50 -5.35
N ASP A 694 -36.91 -30.39 -4.73
CA ASP A 694 -37.56 -31.49 -5.43
C ASP A 694 -38.45 -30.93 -6.55
N VAL A 695 -38.21 -31.35 -7.79
CA VAL A 695 -39.10 -31.03 -8.91
C VAL A 695 -40.45 -31.66 -8.58
N PRO A 696 -41.56 -30.90 -8.52
CA PRO A 696 -42.87 -31.50 -8.33
C PRO A 696 -43.12 -32.49 -9.47
N ASP A 697 -43.27 -33.76 -9.12
CA ASP A 697 -43.67 -34.82 -10.06
C ASP A 697 -44.91 -34.36 -10.82
N GLY A 698 -44.78 -34.08 -12.13
CA GLY A 698 -45.94 -33.98 -13.01
C GLY A 698 -46.10 -32.80 -13.98
N ARG A 699 -45.06 -32.04 -14.34
CA ARG A 699 -45.14 -31.22 -15.59
C ARG A 699 -44.04 -31.57 -16.57
N LYS A 700 -44.37 -32.44 -17.52
CA LYS A 700 -43.62 -32.58 -18.78
C LYS A 700 -43.57 -31.21 -19.47
N PRO A 701 -42.41 -30.76 -19.98
CA PRO A 701 -42.27 -29.49 -20.66
C PRO A 701 -42.73 -29.61 -22.12
N THR A 702 -44.02 -29.87 -22.35
CA THR A 702 -44.66 -29.73 -23.66
C THR A 702 -46.14 -29.42 -23.46
N ASP A 703 -46.47 -28.15 -23.22
CA ASP A 703 -47.71 -27.57 -23.70
C ASP A 703 -47.43 -26.08 -23.95
N ARG A 704 -47.09 -25.77 -25.20
CA ARG A 704 -47.27 -24.41 -25.71
C ARG A 704 -48.76 -24.12 -25.64
N PRO A 705 -49.20 -22.95 -25.13
CA PRO A 705 -50.58 -22.56 -25.29
C PRO A 705 -50.82 -22.35 -26.78
N ASP A 706 -51.74 -23.13 -27.34
CA ASP A 706 -52.27 -22.92 -28.68
C ASP A 706 -52.78 -21.49 -28.79
N SER A 707 -52.27 -20.80 -29.80
CA SER A 707 -52.88 -19.59 -30.36
C SER A 707 -54.26 -19.97 -30.92
N GLY A 708 -55.30 -19.78 -30.11
CA GLY A 708 -56.70 -19.91 -30.50
C GLY A 708 -57.40 -18.56 -30.46
N SER A 709 -57.80 -18.07 -31.63
CA SER A 709 -58.52 -16.83 -31.89
C SER A 709 -59.89 -16.73 -31.18
N ALA A 710 -60.19 -15.55 -30.64
CA ALA A 710 -61.44 -14.78 -30.85
C ALA A 710 -61.26 -13.37 -30.29
#